data_AF-A0A2N5ZYK5-F1
#
_entry.id   AF-A0A2N5ZYK5-F1
#
_cell.length_a   1.000
_cell.length_b   1.000
_cell.length_c   1.000
_cell.angle_alpha   90.00
_cell.angle_beta   90.00
_cell.angle_gamma   90.00
#
_symmetry.space_group_name_H-M   'P 1'
#
loop_
_entity.id
_entity.type
_entity.pdbx_description
1 polymer ?
#
loop_
_entity_poly.entity_id
_entity_poly.type
_entity_poly.pdbx_seq_one_letter_code
_entity_poly.pdbx_strand_id
1 'polypeptide(L)'
;MKVAIIYNKDIQGVINTFGMQSKEFYNEKTVKKVAQSLEKGGHNVTILDGNKKIIERLENFMPRVIDGEQMGMVFNMAYGIQGESRYTHIPSMLEMLGLPYVGSNPSGHALALDKVLTKIIWKNNDLPTPDFWVFNSSDEDLSGVKYPVIVKPKMESVSFGLKVVYEEKDLKEAIKFITEEFSQQALVEQFIRGREFAVGILGNSPAETFPVLEIDLDGDPDGIQTVDDKKHNPKQKICPAKIDSELAEKMQKLSIDAFKALNLRDFSRVDIRLDENNNIYLLEINSMASLGSSGSYNTAAKAAGYDFDALVNRMLDVAAVRYFSNTIMTQLPGEGGKLKAPQHARMSTFLKTRQQQTEKLLKKLVDINTHVRNVKGVNKCSELIKTELSHLGFSQEVYPQLEVGNIMYFTNTPDQKTDYLILLPIDTNIKLARHENYNEHEQYLEGSGIWETKGGVSIVISALQTLRFIRSIRKTKIGILLITDSQIDGRYSKTLIQQKADLAHKVIGVSGSSKEGGLVLSRSGSASYRFESRLTDKSDTENVSVTAMQFNKTLAAITDISKNDKENVIAPYDIEFQSNIFKTTAHGTAGISVRFNSKEELEKIEQKIKKIITPQKRSKIYHIQFDGGQRRPAMEASEENTAFYNDVLKITKAIDVRITKEHRWSSSDICHIENNEPKIDGMGPVGGFLPSNNERIIRHSLIERALLLALVLKS
;
A
#
# COMPACT_ATOMS: atom_id res chain seq x y z
N MET A 1 -14.79 7.05 -0.07
CA MET A 1 -15.79 6.70 0.98
C MET A 1 -16.70 7.88 1.27
N LYS A 2 -17.85 7.63 1.92
CA LYS A 2 -18.74 8.69 2.44
C LYS A 2 -18.15 9.27 3.73
N VAL A 3 -18.12 10.59 3.88
CA VAL A 3 -17.63 11.28 5.07
C VAL A 3 -18.65 12.32 5.53
N ALA A 4 -19.18 12.22 6.75
CA ALA A 4 -20.02 13.27 7.32
C ALA A 4 -19.17 14.13 8.24
N ILE A 5 -19.15 15.44 8.02
CA ILE A 5 -18.59 16.40 8.95
C ILE A 5 -19.72 16.84 9.89
N ILE A 6 -19.53 16.65 11.19
CA ILE A 6 -20.52 17.08 12.20
C ILE A 6 -19.96 18.27 12.96
N TYR A 7 -20.72 19.35 13.07
CA TYR A 7 -20.40 20.51 13.90
C TYR A 7 -21.65 21.05 14.57
N ASN A 8 -21.53 21.83 15.65
CA ASN A 8 -22.69 22.46 16.30
C ASN A 8 -22.99 23.82 15.66
N LYS A 9 -24.07 23.90 14.88
CA LYS A 9 -24.61 25.15 14.33
C LYS A 9 -25.75 25.69 15.20
N ASP A 10 -26.69 24.83 15.57
CA ASP A 10 -27.87 25.18 16.37
C ASP A 10 -27.79 24.54 17.77
N ILE A 11 -27.41 25.35 18.75
CA ILE A 11 -27.32 24.95 20.16
C ILE A 11 -28.69 24.82 20.83
N GLN A 12 -29.76 25.33 20.22
CA GLN A 12 -31.12 25.17 20.73
C GLN A 12 -31.76 23.85 20.27
N GLY A 13 -31.07 23.07 19.43
CA GLY A 13 -31.52 21.79 18.90
C GLY A 13 -31.56 20.64 19.93
N VAL A 14 -31.93 20.92 21.18
CA VAL A 14 -32.14 19.96 22.28
C VAL A 14 -33.63 19.82 22.62
N ILE A 15 -33.98 18.94 23.56
CA ILE A 15 -35.35 18.86 24.08
C ILE A 15 -35.57 19.98 25.10
N ASN A 16 -34.70 20.04 26.11
CA ASN A 16 -34.67 21.08 27.13
C ASN A 16 -33.23 21.59 27.30
N THR A 17 -33.07 22.86 27.62
CA THR A 17 -31.79 23.46 28.02
C THR A 17 -31.54 23.21 29.50
N PHE A 18 -30.33 22.76 29.85
CA PHE A 18 -29.94 22.54 31.25
C PHE A 18 -28.43 22.59 31.43
N GLY A 19 -28.00 22.82 32.67
CA GLY A 19 -26.59 22.82 33.05
C GLY A 19 -25.74 23.82 32.26
N MET A 20 -24.43 23.59 32.27
CA MET A 20 -23.45 24.40 31.56
C MET A 20 -23.68 24.35 30.05
N GLN A 21 -23.76 25.51 29.40
CA GLN A 21 -23.85 25.60 27.93
C GLN A 21 -22.45 25.66 27.31
N SER A 22 -22.27 25.01 26.16
CA SER A 22 -21.01 25.07 25.41
C SER A 22 -20.74 26.50 24.95
N LYS A 23 -19.51 26.97 25.16
CA LYS A 23 -19.04 28.28 24.67
C LYS A 23 -18.16 28.15 23.42
N GLU A 24 -17.97 26.94 22.91
CA GLU A 24 -16.98 26.62 21.90
C GLU A 24 -17.61 26.08 20.61
N PHE A 25 -17.29 26.71 19.48
CA PHE A 25 -17.86 26.38 18.18
C PHE A 25 -16.87 26.60 17.05
N TYR A 26 -16.87 25.72 16.06
CA TYR A 26 -16.20 25.99 14.79
C TYR A 26 -17.04 26.97 13.97
N ASN A 27 -16.38 27.98 13.39
CA ASN A 27 -17.04 28.84 12.42
C ASN A 27 -17.35 28.07 11.12
N GLU A 28 -18.47 28.42 10.48
CA GLU A 28 -18.96 27.73 9.28
C GLU A 28 -17.95 27.77 8.11
N LYS A 29 -17.15 28.84 8.01
CA LYS A 29 -16.10 28.97 6.98
C LYS A 29 -15.04 27.89 7.11
N THR A 30 -14.62 27.55 8.32
CA THR A 30 -13.61 26.52 8.60
C THR A 30 -14.17 25.14 8.29
N VAL A 31 -15.42 24.87 8.69
CA VAL A 31 -16.12 23.60 8.40
C VAL A 31 -16.24 23.38 6.89
N LYS A 32 -16.64 24.41 6.12
CA LYS A 32 -16.68 24.34 4.65
C LYS A 32 -15.31 24.09 4.02
N LYS A 33 -14.25 24.68 4.59
CA LYS A 33 -12.88 24.46 4.11
C LYS A 33 -12.42 23.00 4.33
N VAL A 34 -12.76 22.41 5.48
CA VAL A 34 -12.51 20.98 5.75
C VAL A 34 -13.29 20.11 4.76
N ALA A 35 -14.56 20.44 4.48
CA ALA A 35 -15.36 19.72 3.50
C ALA A 35 -14.73 19.73 2.10
N GLN A 36 -14.35 20.91 1.61
CA GLN A 36 -13.67 21.07 0.32
C GLN A 36 -12.35 20.30 0.24
N SER A 37 -11.58 20.28 1.33
CA SER A 37 -10.34 19.50 1.40
C SER A 37 -10.58 17.99 1.25
N LEU A 38 -11.59 17.46 1.94
CA LEU A 38 -11.96 16.04 1.84
C LEU A 38 -12.56 15.69 0.48
N GLU A 39 -13.34 16.59 -0.13
CA GLU A 39 -13.87 16.42 -1.49
C GLU A 39 -12.73 16.36 -2.52
N LYS A 40 -11.72 17.23 -2.41
CA LYS A 40 -10.50 17.17 -3.25
C LYS A 40 -9.73 15.85 -3.06
N GLY A 41 -9.80 15.26 -1.87
CA GLY A 41 -9.27 13.93 -1.57
C GLY A 41 -10.07 12.77 -2.20
N GLY A 42 -11.16 13.06 -2.91
CA GLY A 42 -12.01 12.05 -3.57
C GLY A 42 -13.10 11.45 -2.67
N HIS A 43 -13.42 12.10 -1.55
CA HIS A 43 -14.49 11.66 -0.64
C HIS A 43 -15.85 12.25 -1.02
N ASN A 44 -16.93 11.50 -0.75
CA ASN A 44 -18.29 12.02 -0.83
C ASN A 44 -18.64 12.63 0.53
N VAL A 45 -18.73 13.96 0.61
CA VAL A 45 -18.79 14.68 1.88
C VAL A 45 -20.17 15.32 2.08
N THR A 46 -20.66 15.29 3.33
CA THR A 46 -21.81 16.12 3.74
C THR A 46 -21.51 16.82 5.05
N ILE A 47 -22.12 17.97 5.28
CA ILE A 47 -22.01 18.73 6.53
C ILE A 47 -23.33 18.61 7.27
N LEU A 48 -23.29 18.08 8.49
CA LEU A 48 -24.46 17.90 9.35
C LEU A 48 -24.32 18.71 10.65
N ASP A 49 -25.46 19.19 11.14
CA ASP A 49 -25.52 19.89 12.42
C ASP A 49 -25.78 18.90 13.58
N GLY A 50 -24.88 18.91 14.56
CA GLY A 50 -24.78 17.98 15.68
C GLY A 50 -25.75 18.27 16.81
N ASN A 51 -27.05 18.08 16.56
CA ASN A 51 -28.13 18.29 17.52
C ASN A 51 -29.05 17.06 17.61
N LYS A 52 -30.22 17.15 18.27
CA LYS A 52 -31.13 16.00 18.47
C LYS A 52 -31.58 15.28 17.20
N LYS A 53 -31.50 15.93 16.03
CA LYS A 53 -31.87 15.35 14.73
C LYS A 53 -30.70 14.64 14.02
N ILE A 54 -29.53 14.53 14.65
CA ILE A 54 -28.33 14.01 13.97
C ILE A 54 -28.45 12.53 13.57
N ILE A 55 -29.17 11.71 14.34
CA ILE A 55 -29.37 10.28 14.05
C ILE A 55 -30.10 10.11 12.72
N GLU A 56 -31.27 10.73 12.58
CA GLU A 56 -32.08 10.72 11.35
C GLU A 56 -31.26 11.18 10.12
N ARG A 57 -30.46 12.23 10.29
CA ARG A 57 -29.60 12.76 9.21
C ARG A 57 -28.48 11.79 8.83
N LEU A 58 -27.87 11.13 9.82
CA LEU A 58 -26.82 10.14 9.59
C LEU A 58 -27.36 8.87 8.92
N GLU A 59 -28.54 8.37 9.33
CA GLU A 59 -29.18 7.21 8.71
C GLU A 59 -29.47 7.44 7.23
N ASN A 60 -29.91 8.65 6.86
CA ASN A 60 -30.16 9.01 5.47
C ASN A 60 -28.89 9.06 4.61
N PHE A 61 -27.77 9.56 5.16
CA PHE A 61 -26.53 9.72 4.40
C PHE A 61 -25.65 8.45 4.41
N MET A 62 -25.59 7.75 5.55
CA MET A 62 -24.83 6.53 5.80
C MET A 62 -25.76 5.37 6.19
N PRO A 63 -26.57 4.86 5.24
CA PRO A 63 -27.38 3.69 5.50
C PRO A 63 -26.50 2.46 5.82
N ARG A 64 -27.10 1.47 6.47
CA ARG A 64 -26.41 0.22 6.83
C ARG A 64 -25.78 -0.41 5.58
N VAL A 65 -24.49 -0.70 5.68
CA VAL A 65 -23.69 -1.34 4.64
C VAL A 65 -24.30 -2.70 4.28
N ILE A 66 -24.64 -2.89 3.00
CA ILE A 66 -24.98 -4.18 2.39
C ILE A 66 -23.69 -4.75 1.77
N ASP A 67 -23.57 -6.08 1.69
CA ASP A 67 -22.34 -6.78 1.31
C ASP A 67 -21.65 -6.17 0.07
N GLY A 68 -20.42 -5.69 0.24
CA GLY A 68 -19.61 -5.04 -0.80
C GLY A 68 -19.48 -3.49 -0.73
N GLU A 69 -20.28 -2.79 0.08
CA GLU A 69 -20.14 -1.33 0.26
C GLU A 69 -19.07 -0.94 1.31
N GLN A 70 -18.41 0.20 1.13
CA GLN A 70 -17.48 0.74 2.14
C GLN A 70 -18.25 1.56 3.18
N MET A 71 -18.07 1.19 4.45
CA MET A 71 -18.57 1.93 5.60
C MET A 71 -18.08 3.40 5.58
N GLY A 72 -19.00 4.34 5.78
CA GLY A 72 -18.68 5.76 5.89
C GLY A 72 -17.96 6.10 7.20
N MET A 73 -17.40 7.30 7.29
CA MET A 73 -16.76 7.83 8.49
C MET A 73 -17.29 9.20 8.86
N VAL A 74 -17.20 9.55 10.14
CA VAL A 74 -17.51 10.90 10.62
C VAL A 74 -16.24 11.68 10.93
N PHE A 75 -16.12 12.89 10.39
CA PHE A 75 -15.11 13.86 10.80
C PHE A 75 -15.75 14.76 11.87
N ASN A 76 -15.50 14.47 13.15
CA ASN A 76 -16.13 15.22 14.23
C ASN A 76 -15.46 16.60 14.41
N MET A 77 -16.27 17.65 14.29
CA MET A 77 -15.94 19.05 14.62
C MET A 77 -16.98 19.64 15.59
N ALA A 78 -17.69 18.80 16.33
CA ALA A 78 -18.68 19.22 17.32
C ALA A 78 -18.08 19.16 18.74
N TYR A 79 -18.18 20.27 19.46
CA TYR A 79 -17.79 20.37 20.88
C TYR A 79 -18.92 19.98 21.84
N GLY A 80 -20.13 19.73 21.31
CA GLY A 80 -21.32 19.48 22.11
C GLY A 80 -22.10 20.76 22.42
N ILE A 81 -23.26 20.59 23.07
CA ILE A 81 -24.23 21.67 23.28
C ILE A 81 -24.26 22.12 24.74
N GLN A 82 -24.37 21.17 25.68
CA GLN A 82 -24.53 21.47 27.11
C GLN A 82 -24.05 20.30 28.00
N GLY A 83 -23.94 20.52 29.31
CA GLY A 83 -23.46 19.51 30.28
C GLY A 83 -21.94 19.48 30.45
N GLU A 84 -21.50 18.75 31.48
CA GLU A 84 -20.10 18.75 31.92
C GLU A 84 -19.15 18.05 30.93
N SER A 85 -19.59 16.94 30.34
CA SER A 85 -18.81 16.13 29.38
C SER A 85 -19.22 16.40 27.93
N ARG A 86 -19.49 17.66 27.57
CA ARG A 86 -20.07 18.06 26.28
C ARG A 86 -19.31 17.53 25.04
N TYR A 87 -17.98 17.44 25.10
CA TYR A 87 -17.16 16.92 23.98
C TYR A 87 -17.47 15.44 23.64
N THR A 88 -18.08 14.71 24.56
CA THR A 88 -18.41 13.30 24.38
C THR A 88 -19.72 13.06 23.62
N HIS A 89 -20.56 14.09 23.43
CA HIS A 89 -21.92 13.91 22.90
C HIS A 89 -21.93 13.18 21.56
N ILE A 90 -21.25 13.74 20.55
CA ILE A 90 -21.20 13.15 19.22
C ILE A 90 -20.41 11.84 19.22
N PRO A 91 -19.17 11.75 19.77
CA PRO A 91 -18.45 10.49 19.84
C PRO A 91 -19.24 9.34 20.49
N SER A 92 -19.93 9.60 21.60
CA SER A 92 -20.73 8.57 22.31
C SER A 92 -21.92 8.11 21.47
N MET A 93 -22.60 9.04 20.78
CA MET A 93 -23.68 8.70 19.86
C MET A 93 -23.16 7.89 18.67
N LEU A 94 -22.00 8.24 18.12
CA LEU A 94 -21.41 7.52 16.99
C LEU A 94 -20.99 6.11 17.38
N GLU A 95 -20.45 5.89 18.58
CA GLU A 95 -20.16 4.55 19.10
C GLU A 95 -21.45 3.71 19.24
N MET A 96 -22.54 4.30 19.73
CA MET A 96 -23.84 3.64 19.80
C MET A 96 -24.40 3.28 18.42
N LEU A 97 -24.25 4.17 17.43
CA LEU A 97 -24.68 3.93 16.05
C LEU A 97 -23.73 3.01 15.27
N GLY A 98 -22.60 2.63 15.85
CA GLY A 98 -21.57 1.83 15.19
C GLY A 98 -20.89 2.56 14.04
N LEU A 99 -20.75 3.89 14.10
CA LEU A 99 -20.10 4.71 13.07
C LEU A 99 -18.65 5.05 13.48
N PRO A 100 -17.66 4.87 12.60
CA PRO A 100 -16.27 5.21 12.88
C PRO A 100 -16.03 6.71 12.69
N TYR A 101 -15.11 7.30 13.46
CA TYR A 101 -14.93 8.75 13.46
C TYR A 101 -13.52 9.25 13.78
N VAL A 102 -13.13 10.37 13.19
CA VAL A 102 -11.85 11.05 13.47
C VAL A 102 -11.90 11.69 14.86
N GLY A 103 -10.90 11.41 15.69
CA GLY A 103 -10.75 11.96 17.04
C GLY A 103 -10.69 10.91 18.15
N SER A 104 -10.54 11.40 19.38
CA SER A 104 -10.46 10.57 20.59
C SER A 104 -11.80 9.95 20.97
N ASN A 105 -11.77 8.88 21.76
CA ASN A 105 -12.99 8.26 22.27
C ASN A 105 -13.66 9.14 23.36
N PRO A 106 -14.91 8.85 23.77
CA PRO A 106 -15.60 9.61 24.81
C PRO A 106 -14.78 9.78 26.09
N SER A 107 -14.12 8.71 26.57
CA SER A 107 -13.28 8.78 27.76
C SER A 107 -12.09 9.73 27.58
N GLY A 108 -11.40 9.67 26.44
CA GLY A 108 -10.26 10.55 26.15
C GLY A 108 -10.69 12.01 26.06
N HIS A 109 -11.81 12.30 25.41
CA HIS A 109 -12.37 13.65 25.37
C HIS A 109 -12.79 14.17 26.76
N ALA A 110 -13.44 13.34 27.57
CA ALA A 110 -13.85 13.72 28.93
C ALA A 110 -12.63 14.01 29.83
N LEU A 111 -11.62 13.13 29.79
CA LEU A 111 -10.39 13.31 30.57
C LEU A 111 -9.62 14.56 30.15
N ALA A 112 -9.45 14.78 28.83
CA ALA A 112 -8.73 15.94 28.32
C ALA A 112 -9.47 17.27 28.59
N LEU A 113 -10.81 17.24 28.68
CA LEU A 113 -11.60 18.43 29.02
C LEU A 113 -11.47 18.79 30.50
N ASP A 114 -11.35 17.79 31.38
CA ASP A 114 -11.15 17.97 32.82
C ASP A 114 -9.66 18.20 33.15
N LYS A 115 -9.30 19.47 33.34
CA LYS A 115 -7.92 19.86 33.65
C LYS A 115 -7.39 19.24 34.95
N VAL A 116 -8.27 19.08 35.95
CA VAL A 116 -7.89 18.51 37.25
C VAL A 116 -7.55 17.03 37.07
N LEU A 117 -8.44 16.27 36.43
CA LEU A 117 -8.20 14.84 36.19
C LEU A 117 -6.99 14.61 35.29
N THR A 118 -6.82 15.41 34.24
CA THR A 118 -5.63 15.37 33.39
C THR A 118 -4.35 15.50 34.21
N LYS A 119 -4.30 16.44 35.15
CA LYS A 119 -3.10 16.70 35.98
C LYS A 119 -2.83 15.63 37.01
N ILE A 120 -3.88 15.06 37.61
CA ILE A 120 -3.75 13.91 38.49
C ILE A 120 -3.14 12.73 37.72
N ILE A 121 -3.62 12.45 36.50
CA ILE A 121 -3.08 11.38 35.67
C ILE A 121 -1.64 11.67 35.26
N TRP A 122 -1.33 12.90 34.87
CA TRP A 122 0.04 13.30 34.51
C TRP A 122 1.01 13.18 35.68
N LYS A 123 0.67 13.68 36.87
CA LYS A 123 1.51 13.52 38.07
C LYS A 123 1.73 12.04 38.41
N ASN A 124 0.70 11.21 38.30
CA ASN A 124 0.81 9.76 38.52
C ASN A 124 1.66 9.03 37.46
N ASN A 125 1.97 9.67 36.33
CA ASN A 125 2.83 9.13 35.27
C ASN A 125 4.18 9.87 35.19
N ASP A 126 4.59 10.55 36.27
CA ASP A 126 5.84 11.31 36.36
C ASP A 126 6.00 12.40 35.27
N LEU A 127 4.87 12.93 34.77
CA LEU A 127 4.87 14.01 33.80
C LEU A 127 4.85 15.37 34.52
N PRO A 128 5.72 16.32 34.12
CA PRO A 128 5.85 17.59 34.82
C PRO A 128 4.66 18.49 34.49
N THR A 129 3.86 18.82 35.50
CA THR A 129 2.77 19.81 35.43
C THR A 129 2.85 20.70 36.68
N PRO A 130 2.41 21.98 36.61
CA PRO A 130 2.50 22.87 37.76
C PRO A 130 1.78 22.30 38.99
N ASP A 131 2.23 22.68 40.18
CA ASP A 131 1.45 22.42 41.38
C ASP A 131 0.08 23.07 41.28
N PHE A 132 -0.95 22.41 41.81
CA PHE A 132 -2.32 22.87 41.66
C PHE A 132 -3.17 22.52 42.88
N TRP A 133 -4.21 23.33 43.06
CA TRP A 133 -5.22 23.23 44.10
C TRP A 133 -6.61 23.36 43.45
N VAL A 134 -7.61 22.79 44.09
CA VAL A 134 -8.99 22.79 43.59
C VAL A 134 -9.90 23.27 44.70
N PHE A 135 -10.66 24.32 44.43
CA PHE A 135 -11.58 24.93 45.38
C PHE A 135 -13.01 24.93 44.84
N ASN A 136 -13.97 24.61 45.70
CA ASN A 136 -15.41 24.67 45.46
C ASN A 136 -16.00 26.00 45.91
N SER A 137 -15.37 26.68 46.88
CA SER A 137 -15.77 28.02 47.31
C SER A 137 -14.57 28.88 47.73
N SER A 138 -14.79 30.20 47.80
CA SER A 138 -13.79 31.17 48.29
C SER A 138 -13.55 31.12 49.81
N ASP A 139 -14.33 30.34 50.55
CA ASP A 139 -14.28 30.23 52.01
C ASP A 139 -13.40 29.07 52.49
N GLU A 140 -12.89 28.25 51.57
CA GLU A 140 -11.97 27.15 51.87
C GLU A 140 -10.58 27.65 52.31
N ASP A 141 -9.80 26.79 52.96
CA ASP A 141 -8.47 27.14 53.47
C ASP A 141 -7.45 27.30 52.32
N LEU A 142 -6.90 28.51 52.20
CA LEU A 142 -5.93 28.89 51.16
C LEU A 142 -4.47 28.89 51.65
N SER A 143 -4.22 28.53 52.92
CA SER A 143 -2.89 28.63 53.55
C SER A 143 -1.80 27.80 52.86
N GLY A 144 -2.18 26.74 52.14
CA GLY A 144 -1.26 25.89 51.38
C GLY A 144 -0.87 26.41 49.99
N VAL A 145 -1.44 27.53 49.53
CA VAL A 145 -1.23 28.06 48.18
C VAL A 145 0.07 28.87 48.09
N LYS A 146 0.88 28.61 47.06
CA LYS A 146 2.15 29.31 46.81
C LYS A 146 2.02 30.26 45.62
N TYR A 147 2.08 31.56 45.87
CA TYR A 147 1.95 32.61 44.86
C TYR A 147 3.25 32.83 44.05
N PRO A 148 3.17 33.30 42.79
CA PRO A 148 1.95 33.61 42.05
C PRO A 148 1.23 32.36 41.52
N VAL A 149 -0.09 32.47 41.39
CA VAL A 149 -0.95 31.42 40.83
C VAL A 149 -1.80 31.94 39.68
N ILE A 150 -2.25 31.04 38.82
CA ILE A 150 -3.23 31.31 37.78
C ILE A 150 -4.52 30.56 38.08
N VAL A 151 -5.64 31.28 38.06
CA VAL A 151 -6.96 30.71 38.35
C VAL A 151 -7.69 30.44 37.04
N LYS A 152 -8.25 29.24 36.92
CA LYS A 152 -8.91 28.76 35.70
C LYS A 152 -10.20 28.00 36.04
N PRO A 153 -11.22 28.05 35.18
CA PRO A 153 -12.31 27.08 35.24
C PRO A 153 -11.80 25.67 34.90
N LYS A 154 -12.35 24.66 35.60
CA LYS A 154 -11.97 23.24 35.45
C LYS A 154 -12.22 22.67 34.04
N MET A 155 -13.35 23.01 33.42
CA MET A 155 -13.95 22.34 32.24
C MET A 155 -14.08 23.23 30.99
N GLU A 156 -13.32 24.33 30.88
CA GLU A 156 -13.36 25.23 29.70
C GLU A 156 -12.02 25.21 28.96
N SER A 157 -12.00 24.99 27.65
CA SER A 157 -10.74 25.02 26.86
C SER A 157 -10.28 26.45 26.51
N VAL A 158 -11.18 27.42 26.68
CA VAL A 158 -10.98 28.82 26.33
C VAL A 158 -10.46 29.56 27.56
N SER A 159 -9.49 30.46 27.35
CA SER A 159 -8.81 31.31 28.35
C SER A 159 -9.75 32.30 29.09
N PHE A 160 -11.02 31.99 29.26
CA PHE A 160 -11.98 32.80 29.99
C PHE A 160 -11.60 32.83 31.47
N GLY A 161 -11.44 34.04 32.01
CA GLY A 161 -11.15 34.23 33.42
C GLY A 161 -9.72 33.93 33.86
N LEU A 162 -8.74 33.84 32.95
CA LEU A 162 -7.33 33.71 33.32
C LEU A 162 -6.85 34.98 34.02
N LYS A 163 -6.71 34.93 35.35
CA LYS A 163 -6.08 35.98 36.16
C LYS A 163 -4.84 35.41 36.83
N VAL A 164 -3.70 36.08 36.65
CA VAL A 164 -2.50 35.83 37.47
C VAL A 164 -2.71 36.57 38.78
N VAL A 165 -2.55 35.84 39.88
CA VAL A 165 -2.88 36.26 41.23
C VAL A 165 -1.63 36.18 42.09
N TYR A 166 -1.34 37.27 42.79
CA TYR A 166 -0.12 37.42 43.60
C TYR A 166 -0.39 37.39 45.11
N GLU A 167 -1.64 37.49 45.53
CA GLU A 167 -2.03 37.51 46.94
C GLU A 167 -3.37 36.81 47.20
N GLU A 168 -3.62 36.46 48.46
CA GLU A 168 -4.80 35.69 48.87
C GLU A 168 -6.12 36.40 48.63
N LYS A 169 -6.16 37.73 48.79
CA LYS A 169 -7.36 38.52 48.57
C LYS A 169 -7.84 38.38 47.12
N ASP A 170 -6.92 38.59 46.17
CA ASP A 170 -7.17 38.43 44.74
C ASP A 170 -7.54 36.99 44.37
N LEU A 171 -7.02 36.00 45.10
CA LEU A 171 -7.35 34.59 44.89
C LEU A 171 -8.80 34.29 45.28
N LYS A 172 -9.25 34.78 46.44
CA LYS A 172 -10.64 34.63 46.88
C LYS A 172 -11.62 35.23 45.88
N GLU A 173 -11.32 36.42 45.35
CA GLU A 173 -12.13 37.07 44.32
C GLU A 173 -12.17 36.24 43.03
N ALA A 174 -11.03 35.70 42.58
CA ALA A 174 -10.95 34.88 41.38
C ALA A 174 -11.67 33.53 41.54
N ILE A 175 -11.55 32.86 42.69
CA ILE A 175 -12.29 31.62 42.99
C ILE A 175 -13.78 31.91 42.97
N LYS A 176 -14.22 32.94 43.68
CA LYS A 176 -15.62 33.34 43.75
C LYS A 176 -16.19 33.58 42.36
N PHE A 177 -15.49 34.35 41.53
CA PHE A 177 -15.87 34.61 40.14
C PHE A 177 -16.04 33.30 39.34
N ILE A 178 -15.09 32.37 39.41
CA ILE A 178 -15.20 31.10 38.69
C ILE A 178 -16.39 30.27 39.20
N THR A 179 -16.57 30.16 40.51
CA THR A 179 -17.64 29.36 41.11
C THR A 179 -19.03 29.93 40.84
N GLU A 180 -19.19 31.26 40.84
CA GLU A 180 -20.47 31.92 40.60
C GLU A 180 -20.80 31.98 39.10
N GLU A 181 -19.87 32.46 38.26
CA GLU A 181 -20.13 32.68 36.83
C GLU A 181 -20.14 31.38 36.01
N PHE A 182 -19.38 30.38 36.42
CA PHE A 182 -19.25 29.14 35.67
C PHE A 182 -19.86 27.93 36.39
N SER A 183 -20.32 28.08 37.64
CA SER A 183 -20.93 27.00 38.42
C SER A 183 -20.09 25.72 38.45
N GLN A 184 -18.77 25.88 38.58
CA GLN A 184 -17.79 24.79 38.59
C GLN A 184 -16.62 25.11 39.53
N GLN A 185 -15.84 24.08 39.86
CA GLN A 185 -14.64 24.22 40.70
C GLN A 185 -13.60 25.15 40.04
N ALA A 186 -12.94 25.95 40.88
CA ALA A 186 -11.80 26.76 40.47
C ALA A 186 -10.51 25.92 40.56
N LEU A 187 -9.83 25.78 39.43
CA LEU A 187 -8.49 25.22 39.36
C LEU A 187 -7.49 26.36 39.57
N VAL A 188 -6.71 26.27 40.64
CA VAL A 188 -5.65 27.22 40.98
C VAL A 188 -4.33 26.53 40.72
N GLU A 189 -3.49 27.08 39.85
CA GLU A 189 -2.21 26.47 39.46
C GLU A 189 -1.06 27.41 39.79
N GLN A 190 0.08 26.85 40.19
CA GLN A 190 1.33 27.59 40.23
C GLN A 190 1.59 28.26 38.87
N PHE A 191 1.83 29.56 38.90
CA PHE A 191 2.13 30.30 37.69
C PHE A 191 3.61 30.14 37.32
N ILE A 192 3.87 29.41 36.24
CA ILE A 192 5.24 29.11 35.78
C ILE A 192 5.78 30.25 34.93
N ARG A 193 6.39 31.29 35.49
CA ARG A 193 6.95 32.43 34.71
C ARG A 193 7.90 31.95 33.61
N GLY A 194 7.77 32.50 32.40
CA GLY A 194 8.62 32.16 31.25
C GLY A 194 7.87 32.01 29.93
N ARG A 195 8.43 31.23 29.00
CA ARG A 195 8.02 31.15 27.58
C ARG A 195 6.92 30.11 27.36
N GLU A 196 6.00 30.37 26.42
CA GLU A 196 4.87 29.49 26.10
C GLU A 196 5.03 28.80 24.74
N PHE A 197 4.78 27.49 24.72
CA PHE A 197 4.93 26.63 23.54
C PHE A 197 3.71 25.73 23.32
N ALA A 198 3.56 25.26 22.09
CA ALA A 198 2.57 24.27 21.71
C ALA A 198 3.19 23.18 20.83
N VAL A 199 2.83 21.92 21.09
CA VAL A 199 3.24 20.76 20.30
C VAL A 199 1.99 20.08 19.76
N GLY A 200 1.85 20.08 18.44
CA GLY A 200 0.80 19.33 17.75
C GLY A 200 1.19 17.86 17.60
N ILE A 201 0.22 16.96 17.79
CA ILE A 201 0.39 15.51 17.68
C ILE A 201 -0.58 14.99 16.62
N LEU A 202 -0.10 14.09 15.74
CA LEU A 202 -0.88 13.42 14.71
C LEU A 202 -0.47 11.94 14.63
N GLY A 203 -1.45 11.04 14.66
CA GLY A 203 -1.23 9.59 14.60
C GLY A 203 -1.64 8.84 15.87
N ASN A 204 -1.42 7.52 15.84
CA ASN A 204 -1.76 6.61 16.95
C ASN A 204 -0.60 5.68 17.30
N SER A 205 0.01 5.02 16.31
CA SER A 205 1.07 4.00 16.52
C SER A 205 1.99 3.83 15.29
N PRO A 206 3.03 4.70 15.14
CA PRO A 206 3.41 5.75 16.08
C PRO A 206 2.48 6.97 15.99
N ALA A 207 2.37 7.70 17.11
CA ALA A 207 1.96 9.10 17.09
C ALA A 207 3.21 9.95 16.84
N GLU A 208 3.08 10.94 15.97
CA GLU A 208 4.16 11.84 15.54
C GLU A 208 3.86 13.26 16.02
N THR A 209 4.89 14.06 16.27
CA THR A 209 4.76 15.46 16.66
C THR A 209 5.12 16.39 15.51
N PHE A 210 4.45 17.54 15.42
CA PHE A 210 4.90 18.66 14.62
C PHE A 210 6.11 19.37 15.29
N PRO A 211 6.85 20.22 14.55
CA PRO A 211 7.83 21.11 15.16
C PRO A 211 7.21 21.92 16.29
N VAL A 212 7.99 22.14 17.35
CA VAL A 212 7.56 22.96 18.49
C VAL A 212 7.23 24.36 17.99
N LEU A 213 6.06 24.87 18.35
CA LEU A 213 5.63 26.24 18.06
C LEU A 213 5.74 27.06 19.34
N GLU A 214 6.33 28.23 19.24
CA GLU A 214 6.36 29.21 20.33
C GLU A 214 5.29 30.27 20.11
N ILE A 215 4.60 30.64 21.19
CA ILE A 215 3.75 31.83 21.25
C ILE A 215 4.63 32.95 21.77
N ASP A 216 4.90 33.94 20.92
CA ASP A 216 5.80 35.04 21.26
C ASP A 216 5.11 35.98 22.24
N LEU A 217 5.63 36.02 23.47
CA LEU A 217 5.15 36.88 24.55
C LEU A 217 5.90 38.23 24.60
N ASP A 218 6.61 38.60 23.53
CA ASP A 218 7.36 39.86 23.43
C ASP A 218 8.43 40.02 24.55
N GLY A 219 8.92 38.89 25.08
CA GLY A 219 9.88 38.85 26.18
C GLY A 219 9.29 39.04 27.57
N ASP A 220 7.97 39.13 27.73
CA ASP A 220 7.30 39.21 29.03
C ASP A 220 7.16 37.81 29.68
N PRO A 221 7.90 37.52 30.77
CA PRO A 221 7.81 36.23 31.45
C PRO A 221 6.49 36.02 32.20
N ASP A 222 5.74 37.10 32.47
CA ASP A 222 4.42 37.07 33.09
C ASP A 222 3.29 37.17 32.04
N GLY A 223 3.66 37.25 30.76
CA GLY A 223 2.75 37.28 29.64
C GLY A 223 1.87 36.04 29.60
N ILE A 224 0.57 36.27 29.37
CA ILE A 224 -0.41 35.23 29.07
C ILE A 224 -1.23 35.64 27.85
N GLN A 225 -1.77 34.67 27.13
CA GLN A 225 -2.70 34.94 26.05
C GLN A 225 -4.15 34.74 26.49
N THR A 226 -4.87 35.84 26.75
CA THR A 226 -6.28 35.82 27.12
C THR A 226 -7.20 35.63 25.90
N VAL A 227 -8.50 35.42 26.13
CA VAL A 227 -9.50 35.34 25.03
C VAL A 227 -9.60 36.67 24.27
N ASP A 228 -9.49 37.79 24.97
CA ASP A 228 -9.57 39.11 24.36
C ASP A 228 -8.35 39.40 23.48
N ASP A 229 -7.16 38.98 23.91
CA ASP A 229 -5.95 39.05 23.09
C ASP A 229 -6.10 38.22 21.81
N LYS A 230 -6.65 37.00 21.91
CA LYS A 230 -6.88 36.14 20.74
C LYS A 230 -7.82 36.77 19.70
N LYS A 231 -8.74 37.65 20.12
CA LYS A 231 -9.72 38.31 19.24
C LYS A 231 -9.22 39.65 18.68
N HIS A 232 -8.53 40.44 19.49
CA HIS A 232 -8.20 41.83 19.14
C HIS A 232 -6.72 42.03 18.81
N ASN A 233 -5.81 41.26 19.40
CA ASN A 233 -4.36 41.41 19.23
C ASN A 233 -3.63 40.05 19.38
N PRO A 234 -3.80 39.12 18.42
CA PRO A 234 -3.25 37.78 18.54
C PRO A 234 -1.72 37.83 18.55
N LYS A 235 -1.10 37.25 19.60
CA LYS A 235 0.36 37.16 19.71
C LYS A 235 0.98 36.42 18.52
N GLN A 236 2.20 36.81 18.15
CA GLN A 236 2.93 36.17 17.05
C GLN A 236 3.27 34.72 17.38
N LYS A 237 3.49 33.91 16.33
CA LYS A 237 3.80 32.49 16.46
C LYS A 237 5.07 32.19 15.70
N ILE A 238 6.05 31.63 16.40
CA ILE A 238 7.35 31.29 15.84
C ILE A 238 7.41 29.77 15.70
N CYS A 239 7.49 29.26 14.47
CA CYS A 239 7.55 27.84 14.21
C CYS A 239 8.47 27.53 13.01
N PRO A 240 9.50 26.67 13.16
CA PRO A 240 9.93 26.05 14.42
C PRO A 240 10.37 27.09 15.47
N ALA A 241 10.12 26.80 16.75
CA ALA A 241 10.55 27.62 17.87
C ALA A 241 12.07 27.81 17.87
N LYS A 242 12.55 28.97 18.30
CA LYS A 242 13.99 29.28 18.40
C LYS A 242 14.52 28.77 19.75
N ILE A 243 14.73 27.46 19.83
CA ILE A 243 15.27 26.74 20.99
C ILE A 243 16.27 25.68 20.55
N ASP A 244 17.07 25.16 21.48
CA ASP A 244 17.96 24.05 21.20
C ASP A 244 17.19 22.76 20.83
N SER A 245 17.80 21.95 19.99
CA SER A 245 17.26 20.68 19.49
C SER A 245 16.95 19.68 20.59
N GLU A 246 17.81 19.57 21.62
CA GLU A 246 17.58 18.65 22.74
C GLU A 246 16.32 19.06 23.54
N LEU A 247 16.14 20.36 23.75
CA LEU A 247 14.96 20.90 24.42
C LEU A 247 13.68 20.65 23.61
N ALA A 248 13.74 20.86 22.29
CA ALA A 248 12.61 20.59 21.40
C ALA A 248 12.22 19.11 21.41
N GLU A 249 13.19 18.19 21.31
CA GLU A 249 12.95 16.75 21.38
C GLU A 249 12.35 16.33 22.72
N LYS A 250 12.81 16.93 23.83
CA LYS A 250 12.27 16.68 25.17
C LYS A 250 10.81 17.13 25.28
N MET A 251 10.46 18.32 24.76
CA MET A 251 9.07 18.80 24.72
C MET A 251 8.18 17.87 23.88
N GLN A 252 8.66 17.45 22.71
CA GLN A 252 7.94 16.52 21.83
C GLN A 252 7.70 15.16 22.50
N LYS A 253 8.72 14.61 23.17
CA LYS A 253 8.61 13.35 23.92
C LYS A 253 7.58 13.45 25.05
N LEU A 254 7.68 14.49 25.89
CA LEU A 254 6.71 14.72 26.97
C LEU A 254 5.28 14.89 26.44
N SER A 255 5.12 15.54 25.29
CA SER A 255 3.80 15.69 24.65
C SER A 255 3.21 14.35 24.21
N ILE A 256 4.03 13.46 23.64
CA ILE A 256 3.61 12.10 23.26
C ILE A 256 3.24 11.27 24.49
N ASP A 257 4.01 11.38 25.57
CA ASP A 257 3.76 10.63 26.80
C ASP A 257 2.47 11.13 27.48
N ALA A 258 2.22 12.45 27.48
CA ALA A 258 0.98 13.06 27.95
C ALA A 258 -0.25 12.62 27.15
N PHE A 259 -0.12 12.55 25.82
CA PHE A 259 -1.16 12.05 24.91
C PHE A 259 -1.51 10.58 25.18
N LYS A 260 -0.49 9.74 25.40
CA LYS A 260 -0.68 8.31 25.73
C LYS A 260 -1.26 8.09 27.11
N ALA A 261 -0.86 8.89 28.11
CA ALA A 261 -1.35 8.77 29.48
C ALA A 261 -2.88 8.91 29.58
N LEU A 262 -3.47 9.72 28.69
CA LEU A 262 -4.92 9.91 28.58
C LEU A 262 -5.60 9.00 27.55
N ASN A 263 -4.85 8.09 26.91
CA ASN A 263 -5.33 7.21 25.84
C ASN A 263 -6.03 7.97 24.69
N LEU A 264 -5.51 9.15 24.36
CA LEU A 264 -6.03 9.95 23.25
C LEU A 264 -5.69 9.31 21.90
N ARG A 265 -6.43 9.71 20.86
CA ARG A 265 -6.33 9.13 19.52
C ARG A 265 -6.34 10.20 18.44
N ASP A 266 -5.74 9.80 17.33
CA ASP A 266 -5.65 10.47 16.04
C ASP A 266 -4.90 11.80 16.04
N PHE A 267 -5.25 12.75 16.91
CA PHE A 267 -4.60 14.05 16.98
C PHE A 267 -4.85 14.76 18.31
N SER A 268 -3.95 15.66 18.70
CA SER A 268 -4.15 16.60 19.82
C SER A 268 -3.13 17.73 19.77
N ARG A 269 -3.23 18.68 20.70
CA ARG A 269 -2.21 19.71 20.94
C ARG A 269 -1.90 19.81 22.42
N VAL A 270 -0.63 19.75 22.79
CA VAL A 270 -0.17 19.97 24.16
C VAL A 270 0.38 21.37 24.30
N ASP A 271 -0.11 22.12 25.28
CA ASP A 271 0.36 23.46 25.61
C ASP A 271 1.35 23.37 26.79
N ILE A 272 2.49 24.04 26.67
CA ILE A 272 3.67 23.87 27.51
C ILE A 272 4.19 25.25 27.94
N ARG A 273 4.68 25.35 29.18
CA ARG A 273 5.48 26.48 29.63
C ARG A 273 6.89 26.04 29.98
N LEU A 274 7.86 26.86 29.63
CA LEU A 274 9.27 26.69 29.99
C LEU A 274 9.63 27.79 30.99
N ASP A 275 10.07 27.41 32.18
CA ASP A 275 10.49 28.39 33.18
C ASP A 275 11.86 29.03 32.85
N GLU A 276 12.24 30.03 33.63
CA GLU A 276 13.52 30.75 33.52
C GLU A 276 14.75 29.83 33.70
N ASN A 277 14.57 28.65 34.31
CA ASN A 277 15.60 27.64 34.52
C ASN A 277 15.56 26.50 33.47
N ASN A 278 14.77 26.66 32.39
CA ASN A 278 14.54 25.66 31.35
C ASN A 278 13.83 24.37 31.81
N ASN A 279 13.07 24.40 32.90
CA ASN A 279 12.18 23.31 33.28
C ASN A 279 10.89 23.36 32.46
N ILE A 280 10.48 22.21 31.94
CA ILE A 280 9.30 22.05 31.08
C ILE A 280 8.10 21.68 31.94
N TYR A 281 6.99 22.41 31.79
CA TYR A 281 5.72 22.12 32.45
C TYR A 281 4.58 22.00 31.44
N LEU A 282 3.88 20.87 31.48
CA LEU A 282 2.68 20.63 30.69
C LEU A 282 1.50 21.37 31.32
N LEU A 283 0.86 22.26 30.56
CA LEU A 283 -0.26 23.07 31.03
C LEU A 283 -1.58 22.36 30.77
N GLU A 284 -1.85 22.01 29.50
CA GLU A 284 -3.12 21.49 29.03
C GLU A 284 -2.93 20.64 27.76
N ILE A 285 -3.86 19.72 27.50
CA ILE A 285 -3.92 18.94 26.26
C ILE A 285 -5.30 19.05 25.63
N ASN A 286 -5.30 19.47 24.37
CA ASN A 286 -6.51 19.73 23.60
C ASN A 286 -6.79 18.57 22.65
N SER A 287 -7.81 17.77 22.97
CA SER A 287 -8.19 16.56 22.20
C SER A 287 -8.91 16.85 20.86
N MET A 288 -9.34 18.09 20.62
CA MET A 288 -9.98 18.53 19.36
C MET A 288 -9.11 19.48 18.52
N ALA A 289 -7.92 19.85 19.02
CA ALA A 289 -6.92 20.76 18.44
C ALA A 289 -7.41 21.59 17.22
N SER A 290 -7.99 22.77 17.50
CA SER A 290 -8.71 23.60 16.52
C SER A 290 -8.00 23.77 15.16
N LEU A 291 -8.75 23.49 14.09
CA LEU A 291 -8.35 23.62 12.68
C LEU A 291 -8.58 25.02 12.08
N GLY A 292 -8.68 26.07 12.91
CA GLY A 292 -8.74 27.45 12.43
C GLY A 292 -7.47 27.85 11.68
N SER A 293 -7.57 28.59 10.57
CA SER A 293 -6.42 28.95 9.71
C SER A 293 -5.28 29.66 10.45
N SER A 294 -5.58 30.41 11.51
CA SER A 294 -4.61 31.09 12.37
C SER A 294 -4.25 30.30 13.63
N GLY A 295 -4.75 29.07 13.80
CA GLY A 295 -4.54 28.23 14.99
C GLY A 295 -3.12 27.66 15.08
N SER A 296 -2.62 27.45 16.30
CA SER A 296 -1.27 26.91 16.55
C SER A 296 -1.06 25.53 15.92
N TYR A 297 -2.08 24.66 15.94
CA TYR A 297 -1.99 23.33 15.34
C TYR A 297 -1.75 23.39 13.83
N ASN A 298 -2.50 24.22 13.10
CA ASN A 298 -2.32 24.40 11.66
C ASN A 298 -0.99 25.09 11.32
N THR A 299 -0.55 26.07 12.11
CA THR A 299 0.75 26.72 11.90
C THR A 299 1.89 25.73 12.06
N ALA A 300 1.85 24.88 13.09
CA ALA A 300 2.85 23.84 13.32
C ALA A 300 2.80 22.74 12.24
N ALA A 301 1.61 22.33 11.81
CA ALA A 301 1.44 21.37 10.71
C ALA A 301 2.05 21.89 9.39
N LYS A 302 1.87 23.18 9.09
CA LYS A 302 2.47 23.82 7.92
C LYS A 302 3.99 23.82 7.99
N ALA A 303 4.57 24.11 9.14
CA ALA A 303 6.01 24.01 9.36
C ALA A 303 6.52 22.56 9.23
N ALA A 304 5.68 21.56 9.55
CA ALA A 304 5.96 20.14 9.36
C ALA A 304 5.82 19.66 7.90
N GLY A 305 5.46 20.55 6.96
CA GLY A 305 5.31 20.22 5.53
C GLY A 305 3.89 19.82 5.11
N TYR A 306 2.89 19.91 5.99
CA TYR A 306 1.50 19.68 5.63
C TYR A 306 0.84 20.98 5.15
N ASP A 307 0.40 21.04 3.91
CA ASP A 307 -0.63 22.01 3.56
C ASP A 307 -1.98 21.64 4.23
N PHE A 308 -2.95 22.56 4.19
CA PHE A 308 -4.23 22.36 4.86
C PHE A 308 -5.00 21.15 4.29
N ASP A 309 -4.88 20.91 2.98
CA ASP A 309 -5.61 19.83 2.32
C ASP A 309 -5.01 18.47 2.73
N ALA A 310 -3.68 18.38 2.71
CA ALA A 310 -2.91 17.23 3.17
C ALA A 310 -3.13 16.92 4.66
N LEU A 311 -3.17 17.95 5.52
CA LEU A 311 -3.42 17.75 6.96
C LEU A 311 -4.78 17.11 7.22
N VAL A 312 -5.84 17.66 6.64
CA VAL A 312 -7.21 17.19 6.84
C VAL A 312 -7.39 15.76 6.32
N ASN A 313 -6.89 15.47 5.12
CA ASN A 313 -6.94 14.11 4.58
C ASN A 313 -6.09 13.14 5.42
N ARG A 314 -4.92 13.58 5.90
CA ARG A 314 -4.07 12.76 6.79
C ARG A 314 -4.76 12.45 8.12
N MET A 315 -5.51 13.39 8.71
CA MET A 315 -6.29 13.13 9.92
C MET A 315 -7.36 12.07 9.68
N LEU A 316 -8.06 12.13 8.54
CA LEU A 316 -9.01 11.10 8.15
C LEU A 316 -8.32 9.75 7.94
N ASP A 317 -7.18 9.71 7.24
CA ASP A 317 -6.39 8.49 7.01
C ASP A 317 -5.96 7.83 8.32
N VAL A 318 -5.49 8.62 9.29
CA VAL A 318 -5.07 8.11 10.61
C VAL A 318 -6.24 7.40 11.31
N ALA A 319 -7.43 8.00 11.29
CA ALA A 319 -8.63 7.39 11.87
C ALA A 319 -9.11 6.18 11.04
N ALA A 320 -9.08 6.27 9.71
CA ALA A 320 -9.48 5.20 8.80
C ALA A 320 -8.58 3.97 8.99
N VAL A 321 -7.27 4.18 9.14
CA VAL A 321 -6.34 3.12 9.55
C VAL A 321 -6.75 2.60 10.92
N ARG A 322 -7.04 3.42 11.93
CA ARG A 322 -7.44 2.92 13.25
C ARG A 322 -8.69 2.02 13.24
N TYR A 323 -9.74 2.38 12.49
CA TYR A 323 -10.99 1.58 12.46
C TYR A 323 -10.95 0.44 11.44
N PHE A 324 -10.53 0.75 10.22
CA PHE A 324 -10.58 -0.19 9.11
C PHE A 324 -9.29 -0.98 8.93
N SER A 325 -8.22 -0.65 9.66
CA SER A 325 -7.13 -1.61 9.82
C SER A 325 -7.67 -2.90 10.40
N ASN A 326 -8.68 -2.89 11.27
CA ASN A 326 -9.32 -4.10 11.79
C ASN A 326 -10.30 -4.77 10.82
N THR A 327 -10.89 -4.11 9.83
CA THR A 327 -11.54 -4.81 8.69
C THR A 327 -10.49 -5.36 7.70
N ILE A 328 -9.25 -4.89 7.83
CA ILE A 328 -8.03 -5.38 7.18
C ILE A 328 -7.21 -6.32 8.13
N MET A 329 -7.62 -6.47 9.40
CA MET A 329 -6.91 -7.18 10.49
C MET A 329 -7.83 -8.06 11.36
N THR A 330 -9.09 -8.32 11.00
CA THR A 330 -9.95 -9.32 11.67
C THR A 330 -9.56 -10.75 11.29
N GLN A 331 -8.26 -11.03 11.36
CA GLN A 331 -7.75 -12.29 11.88
C GLN A 331 -6.60 -11.98 12.86
N LEU A 332 -6.94 -12.01 14.16
CA LEU A 332 -6.09 -12.43 15.30
C LEU A 332 -5.11 -11.40 15.91
N PRO A 333 -4.58 -11.67 17.11
CA PRO A 333 -5.08 -11.14 18.38
C PRO A 333 -4.09 -10.13 18.98
N GLY A 334 -4.54 -9.37 19.98
CA GLY A 334 -3.71 -8.43 20.70
C GLY A 334 -2.56 -9.08 21.47
N GLU A 335 -1.60 -8.24 21.85
CA GLU A 335 -0.98 -8.12 23.19
C GLU A 335 0.36 -7.36 23.03
N GLY A 336 0.75 -6.46 23.93
CA GLY A 336 0.88 -6.74 25.36
C GLY A 336 2.17 -7.55 25.54
N GLY A 337 3.12 -7.03 26.32
CA GLY A 337 4.50 -7.54 26.37
C GLY A 337 4.62 -9.04 26.65
N LYS A 338 5.20 -9.79 25.69
CA LYS A 338 5.99 -11.02 25.86
C LYS A 338 6.75 -11.29 24.54
N LEU A 339 7.96 -11.84 24.65
CA LEU A 339 8.98 -12.08 23.60
C LEU A 339 8.46 -12.01 22.14
N LYS A 340 8.92 -10.99 21.39
CA LYS A 340 8.57 -10.80 19.97
C LYS A 340 8.87 -12.07 19.17
N ALA A 341 7.83 -12.69 18.61
CA ALA A 341 7.98 -13.79 17.66
C ALA A 341 8.95 -13.39 16.53
N PRO A 342 9.75 -14.34 15.99
CA PRO A 342 10.68 -14.08 14.90
C PRO A 342 10.03 -13.33 13.74
N GLN A 343 10.77 -12.44 13.10
CA GLN A 343 10.19 -11.55 12.08
C GLN A 343 9.51 -12.32 10.93
N HIS A 344 10.07 -13.45 10.50
CA HIS A 344 9.47 -14.30 9.46
C HIS A 344 8.14 -14.92 9.93
N ALA A 345 7.99 -15.29 11.21
CA ALA A 345 6.73 -15.76 11.76
C ALA A 345 5.66 -14.65 11.73
N ARG A 346 6.03 -13.41 12.07
CA ARG A 346 5.13 -12.25 11.93
C ARG A 346 4.71 -11.98 10.48
N MET A 347 5.64 -12.12 9.53
CA MET A 347 5.37 -11.96 8.10
C MET A 347 4.43 -13.07 7.59
N SER A 348 4.66 -14.32 8.02
CA SER A 348 3.80 -15.46 7.69
C SER A 348 2.38 -15.28 8.24
N THR A 349 2.24 -14.87 9.51
CA THR A 349 0.94 -14.54 10.10
C THR A 349 0.25 -13.43 9.32
N PHE A 350 0.95 -12.34 9.00
CA PHE A 350 0.39 -11.26 8.19
C PHE A 350 -0.15 -11.76 6.84
N LEU A 351 0.60 -12.60 6.12
CA LEU A 351 0.15 -13.18 4.85
C LEU A 351 -1.08 -14.09 5.02
N LYS A 352 -1.10 -14.95 6.05
CA LYS A 352 -2.26 -15.81 6.36
C LYS A 352 -3.53 -15.00 6.63
N THR A 353 -3.43 -13.93 7.42
CA THR A 353 -4.57 -13.05 7.74
C THR A 353 -5.15 -12.32 6.52
N ARG A 354 -4.36 -12.18 5.45
CA ARG A 354 -4.77 -11.52 4.20
C ARG A 354 -5.05 -12.47 3.05
N GLN A 355 -4.98 -13.78 3.28
CA GLN A 355 -5.16 -14.77 2.23
C GLN A 355 -6.44 -14.55 1.41
N GLN A 356 -7.57 -14.28 2.07
CA GLN A 356 -8.84 -14.00 1.38
C GLN A 356 -8.78 -12.74 0.49
N GLN A 357 -8.04 -11.71 0.90
CA GLN A 357 -7.87 -10.50 0.08
C GLN A 357 -6.98 -10.78 -1.14
N THR A 358 -5.89 -11.53 -0.96
CA THR A 358 -5.01 -11.99 -2.05
C THR A 358 -5.80 -12.84 -3.05
N GLU A 359 -6.63 -13.77 -2.59
CA GLU A 359 -7.47 -14.61 -3.44
C GLU A 359 -8.55 -13.80 -4.15
N LYS A 360 -9.15 -12.79 -3.50
CA LYS A 360 -10.08 -11.85 -4.15
C LYS A 360 -9.41 -11.04 -5.27
N LEU A 361 -8.17 -10.60 -5.08
CA LEU A 361 -7.39 -9.94 -6.13
C LEU A 361 -7.11 -10.92 -7.27
N LEU A 362 -6.61 -12.12 -6.96
CA LEU A 362 -6.34 -13.16 -7.94
C LEU A 362 -7.59 -13.49 -8.77
N LYS A 363 -8.75 -13.64 -8.12
CA LYS A 363 -10.04 -13.84 -8.77
C LYS A 363 -10.35 -12.74 -9.79
N LYS A 364 -10.21 -11.46 -9.40
CA LYS A 364 -10.44 -10.33 -10.31
C LYS A 364 -9.51 -10.38 -11.52
N LEU A 365 -8.24 -10.76 -11.33
CA LEU A 365 -7.27 -10.87 -12.42
C LEU A 365 -7.60 -12.06 -13.34
N VAL A 366 -7.91 -13.23 -12.77
CA VAL A 366 -8.22 -14.45 -13.51
C VAL A 366 -9.50 -14.32 -14.31
N ASP A 367 -10.54 -13.70 -13.74
CA ASP A 367 -11.84 -13.45 -14.41
C ASP A 367 -11.72 -12.51 -15.62
N ILE A 368 -10.62 -11.76 -15.76
CA ILE A 368 -10.35 -10.94 -16.95
C ILE A 368 -9.61 -11.76 -17.99
N ASN A 369 -10.20 -11.96 -19.18
CA ASN A 369 -9.46 -12.52 -20.30
C ASN A 369 -8.35 -11.57 -20.74
N THR A 370 -7.10 -12.00 -20.60
CA THR A 370 -5.89 -11.27 -21.02
C THR A 370 -5.25 -11.92 -22.23
N HIS A 371 -6.04 -12.40 -23.19
CA HIS A 371 -5.48 -12.86 -24.47
C HIS A 371 -4.59 -11.76 -25.05
N VAL A 372 -3.40 -12.09 -25.58
CA VAL A 372 -2.41 -11.11 -26.06
C VAL A 372 -2.96 -10.11 -27.07
N ARG A 373 -4.02 -10.44 -27.82
CA ARG A 373 -4.70 -9.51 -28.76
C ARG A 373 -5.94 -8.81 -28.18
N ASN A 374 -6.33 -9.11 -26.95
CA ASN A 374 -7.42 -8.45 -26.24
C ASN A 374 -6.87 -7.24 -25.46
N VAL A 375 -6.48 -6.19 -26.19
CA VAL A 375 -5.88 -4.97 -25.64
C VAL A 375 -6.71 -4.37 -24.50
N LYS A 376 -8.05 -4.39 -24.63
CA LYS A 376 -8.96 -3.90 -23.58
C LYS A 376 -8.86 -4.73 -22.31
N GLY A 377 -8.85 -6.06 -22.42
CA GLY A 377 -8.72 -6.97 -21.29
C GLY A 377 -7.35 -6.86 -20.60
N VAL A 378 -6.27 -6.83 -21.39
CA VAL A 378 -4.90 -6.65 -20.90
C VAL A 378 -4.78 -5.33 -20.15
N ASN A 379 -5.18 -4.20 -20.75
CA ASN A 379 -5.09 -2.89 -20.10
C ASN A 379 -5.97 -2.80 -18.84
N LYS A 380 -7.15 -3.43 -18.83
CA LYS A 380 -7.99 -3.51 -17.62
C LYS A 380 -7.28 -4.26 -16.49
N CYS A 381 -6.59 -5.36 -16.81
CA CYS A 381 -5.77 -6.09 -15.85
C CYS A 381 -4.59 -5.22 -15.37
N SER A 382 -3.89 -4.55 -16.28
CA SER A 382 -2.77 -3.64 -15.95
C SER A 382 -3.19 -2.51 -15.00
N GLU A 383 -4.37 -1.91 -15.19
CA GLU A 383 -4.87 -0.84 -14.32
C GLU A 383 -5.20 -1.34 -12.89
N LEU A 384 -5.66 -2.59 -12.73
CA LEU A 384 -5.82 -3.19 -11.40
C LEU A 384 -4.47 -3.34 -10.69
N ILE A 385 -3.46 -3.82 -11.42
CA ILE A 385 -2.11 -4.03 -10.88
C ILE A 385 -1.46 -2.69 -10.53
N LYS A 386 -1.57 -1.71 -11.42
CA LYS A 386 -1.14 -0.33 -11.20
C LYS A 386 -1.75 0.24 -9.93
N THR A 387 -3.05 0.07 -9.72
CA THR A 387 -3.74 0.56 -8.52
C THR A 387 -3.08 -0.03 -7.28
N GLU A 388 -2.91 -1.35 -7.21
CA GLU A 388 -2.26 -1.99 -6.06
C GLU A 388 -0.82 -1.50 -5.83
N LEU A 389 -0.02 -1.32 -6.88
CA LEU A 389 1.36 -0.85 -6.79
C LEU A 389 1.46 0.64 -6.41
N SER A 390 0.57 1.49 -6.91
CA SER A 390 0.53 2.92 -6.53
C SER A 390 0.20 3.10 -5.05
N HIS A 391 -0.70 2.28 -4.48
CA HIS A 391 -0.98 2.29 -3.04
C HIS A 391 0.22 1.85 -2.19
N LEU A 392 1.19 1.16 -2.79
CA LEU A 392 2.45 0.76 -2.15
C LEU A 392 3.57 1.80 -2.34
N GLY A 393 3.31 2.89 -3.05
CA GLY A 393 4.24 4.00 -3.26
C GLY A 393 5.18 3.83 -4.47
N PHE A 394 4.81 3.00 -5.44
CA PHE A 394 5.55 2.87 -6.70
C PHE A 394 5.13 3.95 -7.70
N SER A 395 6.09 4.59 -8.34
CA SER A 395 5.89 5.41 -9.54
C SER A 395 5.80 4.51 -10.78
N GLN A 396 5.32 5.06 -11.89
CA GLN A 396 5.10 4.31 -13.12
C GLN A 396 5.65 5.03 -14.36
N GLU A 397 6.12 4.24 -15.31
CA GLU A 397 6.41 4.60 -16.69
C GLU A 397 5.54 3.73 -17.59
N VAL A 398 4.86 4.32 -18.57
CA VAL A 398 3.93 3.62 -19.46
C VAL A 398 4.46 3.65 -20.89
N TYR A 399 4.47 2.48 -21.53
CA TYR A 399 4.89 2.29 -22.91
C TYR A 399 3.68 1.82 -23.73
N PRO A 400 2.97 2.73 -24.41
CA PRO A 400 1.72 2.42 -25.10
C PRO A 400 1.93 1.44 -26.25
N GLN A 401 1.04 0.45 -26.38
CA GLN A 401 1.03 -0.49 -27.50
C GLN A 401 -0.37 -0.64 -28.10
N LEU A 402 -0.47 -0.57 -29.42
CA LEU A 402 -1.73 -0.68 -30.14
C LEU A 402 -2.20 -2.14 -30.29
N GLU A 403 -1.26 -3.08 -30.31
CA GLU A 403 -1.50 -4.46 -30.72
C GLU A 403 -1.68 -5.47 -29.57
N VAL A 404 -1.20 -5.13 -28.35
CA VAL A 404 -1.05 -6.08 -27.24
C VAL A 404 -1.45 -5.55 -25.85
N GLY A 405 -1.53 -4.23 -25.65
CA GLY A 405 -1.73 -3.61 -24.35
C GLY A 405 -0.46 -2.96 -23.82
N ASN A 406 -0.62 -1.95 -22.97
CA ASN A 406 0.48 -1.10 -22.53
C ASN A 406 1.45 -1.89 -21.65
N ILE A 407 2.73 -1.83 -22.01
CA ILE A 407 3.81 -2.29 -21.16
C ILE A 407 4.02 -1.22 -20.09
N MET A 408 4.26 -1.61 -18.84
CA MET A 408 4.43 -0.66 -17.74
C MET A 408 5.64 -1.03 -16.89
N TYR A 409 6.43 -0.03 -16.52
CA TYR A 409 7.52 -0.19 -15.58
C TYR A 409 7.18 0.56 -14.28
N PHE A 410 7.29 -0.11 -13.15
CA PHE A 410 7.04 0.46 -11.83
C PHE A 410 8.31 0.46 -11.01
N THR A 411 8.55 1.52 -10.23
CA THR A 411 9.71 1.60 -9.33
C THR A 411 9.37 2.32 -8.03
N ASN A 412 9.97 1.89 -6.93
CA ASN A 412 9.90 2.60 -5.64
C ASN A 412 11.11 3.54 -5.41
N THR A 413 12.01 3.65 -6.39
CA THR A 413 13.19 4.51 -6.34
C THR A 413 13.21 5.49 -7.52
N PRO A 414 13.56 6.76 -7.30
CA PRO A 414 13.77 7.72 -8.38
C PRO A 414 15.11 7.52 -9.13
N ASP A 415 16.04 6.73 -8.56
CA ASP A 415 17.29 6.36 -9.24
C ASP A 415 17.01 5.34 -10.35
N GLN A 416 17.77 5.40 -11.45
CA GLN A 416 17.62 4.43 -12.56
C GLN A 416 18.08 3.00 -12.19
N LYS A 417 18.94 2.83 -11.17
CA LYS A 417 19.44 1.51 -10.75
C LYS A 417 18.59 0.87 -9.65
N THR A 418 18.32 -0.43 -9.79
CA THR A 418 17.52 -1.22 -8.84
C THR A 418 18.30 -2.40 -8.28
N ASP A 419 17.98 -2.81 -7.05
CA ASP A 419 18.55 -4.02 -6.45
C ASP A 419 17.91 -5.27 -7.09
N TYR A 420 16.61 -5.19 -7.35
CA TYR A 420 15.84 -6.27 -7.96
C TYR A 420 14.95 -5.75 -9.09
N LEU A 421 15.00 -6.40 -10.25
CA LEU A 421 13.99 -6.30 -11.30
C LEU A 421 13.08 -7.53 -11.28
N ILE A 422 11.78 -7.31 -11.19
CA ILE A 422 10.77 -8.36 -11.26
C ILE A 422 10.11 -8.32 -12.64
N LEU A 423 10.19 -9.43 -13.39
CA LEU A 423 9.50 -9.59 -14.67
C LEU A 423 8.12 -10.18 -14.43
N LEU A 424 7.08 -9.46 -14.86
CA LEU A 424 5.69 -9.77 -14.55
C LEU A 424 4.83 -9.85 -15.82
N PRO A 425 4.82 -11.00 -16.53
CA PRO A 425 3.92 -11.20 -17.66
C PRO A 425 2.47 -11.36 -17.20
N ILE A 426 1.53 -10.80 -17.97
CA ILE A 426 0.09 -10.89 -17.68
C ILE A 426 -0.77 -11.38 -18.85
N ASP A 427 -0.21 -11.40 -20.06
CA ASP A 427 -0.91 -11.87 -21.24
C ASP A 427 -0.94 -13.40 -21.35
N THR A 428 -1.98 -13.90 -22.01
CA THR A 428 -2.22 -15.33 -22.22
C THR A 428 -2.49 -15.60 -23.71
N ASN A 429 -2.31 -16.85 -24.15
CA ASN A 429 -2.68 -17.29 -25.49
C ASN A 429 -4.11 -17.87 -25.54
N ILE A 430 -4.86 -17.75 -24.44
CA ILE A 430 -6.19 -18.33 -24.26
C ILE A 430 -7.24 -17.38 -24.85
N LYS A 431 -7.85 -17.79 -25.97
CA LYS A 431 -8.95 -17.04 -26.60
C LYS A 431 -10.16 -16.97 -25.67
N LEU A 432 -10.95 -15.91 -25.80
CA LEU A 432 -12.14 -15.66 -24.97
C LEU A 432 -13.11 -16.86 -24.90
N ALA A 433 -13.30 -17.58 -26.01
CA ALA A 433 -14.19 -18.76 -26.06
C ALA A 433 -13.72 -19.96 -25.22
N ARG A 434 -12.43 -19.98 -24.83
CA ARG A 434 -11.82 -21.00 -23.97
C ARG A 434 -11.37 -20.43 -22.63
N HIS A 435 -11.75 -19.19 -22.34
CA HIS A 435 -11.38 -18.53 -21.09
C HIS A 435 -12.18 -19.13 -19.95
N GLU A 436 -11.46 -19.62 -18.95
CA GLU A 436 -12.03 -20.15 -17.73
C GLU A 436 -11.84 -19.14 -16.60
N ASN A 437 -12.96 -18.79 -15.97
CA ASN A 437 -12.98 -17.90 -14.81
C ASN A 437 -12.38 -18.61 -13.59
N TYR A 438 -12.12 -17.81 -12.56
CA TYR A 438 -11.58 -18.30 -11.31
C TYR A 438 -12.52 -19.32 -10.67
N ASN A 439 -11.98 -20.48 -10.32
CA ASN A 439 -12.69 -21.51 -9.56
C ASN A 439 -11.94 -21.84 -8.27
N GLU A 440 -12.68 -21.87 -7.16
CA GLU A 440 -12.13 -22.08 -5.83
C GLU A 440 -12.41 -23.51 -5.35
N HIS A 441 -11.36 -24.20 -4.94
CA HIS A 441 -11.46 -25.45 -4.20
C HIS A 441 -10.70 -25.35 -2.88
N GLU A 442 -10.91 -26.32 -2.00
CA GLU A 442 -10.31 -26.33 -0.67
C GLU A 442 -8.77 -26.30 -0.72
N GLN A 443 -8.16 -27.12 -1.58
CA GLN A 443 -6.70 -27.29 -1.65
C GLN A 443 -6.04 -26.61 -2.86
N TYR A 444 -6.81 -26.24 -3.88
CA TYR A 444 -6.28 -25.71 -5.13
C TYR A 444 -7.20 -24.67 -5.75
N LEU A 445 -6.65 -23.85 -6.62
CA LEU A 445 -7.37 -22.81 -7.36
C LEU A 445 -7.15 -23.02 -8.85
N GLU A 446 -8.16 -22.75 -9.67
CA GLU A 446 -8.12 -22.96 -11.12
C GLU A 446 -8.55 -21.71 -11.89
N GLY A 447 -8.12 -21.63 -13.14
CA GLY A 447 -8.58 -20.63 -14.10
C GLY A 447 -7.47 -20.18 -15.06
N SER A 448 -7.87 -19.45 -16.10
CA SER A 448 -6.97 -19.07 -17.19
C SER A 448 -5.86 -18.10 -16.75
N GLY A 449 -4.60 -18.52 -16.93
CA GLY A 449 -3.41 -17.77 -16.54
C GLY A 449 -3.11 -17.76 -15.03
N ILE A 450 -3.79 -18.59 -14.23
CA ILE A 450 -3.65 -18.56 -12.76
C ILE A 450 -2.27 -19.04 -12.30
N TRP A 451 -1.60 -19.91 -13.05
CA TRP A 451 -0.31 -20.48 -12.68
C TRP A 451 0.84 -19.74 -13.35
N GLU A 452 0.81 -19.59 -14.68
CA GLU A 452 1.98 -19.12 -15.42
C GLU A 452 2.16 -17.59 -15.36
N THR A 453 1.08 -16.82 -15.18
CA THR A 453 1.13 -15.34 -15.26
C THR A 453 0.50 -14.64 -14.05
N LYS A 454 -0.82 -14.66 -13.92
CA LYS A 454 -1.60 -13.85 -12.95
C LYS A 454 -1.38 -14.27 -11.50
N GLY A 455 -1.02 -15.52 -11.25
CA GLY A 455 -0.63 -15.99 -9.92
C GLY A 455 0.62 -15.29 -9.39
N GLY A 456 1.60 -15.05 -10.27
CA GLY A 456 2.82 -14.30 -9.95
C GLY A 456 2.52 -12.86 -9.50
N VAL A 457 1.54 -12.21 -10.12
CA VAL A 457 1.06 -10.86 -9.74
C VAL A 457 0.61 -10.84 -8.28
N SER A 458 -0.18 -11.83 -7.87
CA SER A 458 -0.72 -11.92 -6.51
C SER A 458 0.39 -12.17 -5.47
N ILE A 459 1.41 -12.96 -5.83
CA ILE A 459 2.60 -13.19 -5.00
C ILE A 459 3.43 -11.91 -4.84
N VAL A 460 3.70 -11.20 -5.94
CA VAL A 460 4.47 -9.94 -5.91
C VAL A 460 3.78 -8.90 -5.04
N ILE A 461 2.49 -8.68 -5.25
CA ILE A 461 1.72 -7.70 -4.47
C ILE A 461 1.70 -8.10 -2.99
N SER A 462 1.47 -9.37 -2.67
CA SER A 462 1.46 -9.86 -1.28
C SER A 462 2.84 -9.73 -0.61
N ALA A 463 3.92 -9.99 -1.34
CA ALA A 463 5.29 -9.82 -0.85
C ALA A 463 5.61 -8.35 -0.55
N LEU A 464 5.24 -7.43 -1.46
CA LEU A 464 5.42 -6.00 -1.27
C LEU A 464 4.57 -5.44 -0.11
N GLN A 465 3.31 -5.88 0.00
CA GLN A 465 2.46 -5.55 1.15
C GLN A 465 3.11 -6.02 2.47
N THR A 466 3.75 -7.19 2.47
CA THR A 466 4.50 -7.72 3.62
C THR A 466 5.72 -6.85 3.93
N LEU A 467 6.49 -6.44 2.93
CA LEU A 467 7.60 -5.50 3.10
C LEU A 467 7.14 -4.15 3.66
N ARG A 468 5.96 -3.66 3.24
CA ARG A 468 5.36 -2.44 3.79
C ARG A 468 4.98 -2.63 5.25
N PHE A 469 4.36 -3.76 5.59
CA PHE A 469 3.98 -4.11 6.96
C PHE A 469 5.19 -4.12 7.93
N ILE A 470 6.33 -4.65 7.50
CA ILE A 470 7.57 -4.61 8.30
C ILE A 470 8.40 -3.33 8.13
N ARG A 471 7.87 -2.31 7.42
CA ARG A 471 8.53 -1.02 7.13
C ARG A 471 9.89 -1.16 6.43
N SER A 472 10.03 -2.16 5.56
CA SER A 472 11.26 -2.43 4.80
C SER A 472 11.15 -2.11 3.31
N ILE A 473 9.94 -1.82 2.80
CA ILE A 473 9.72 -1.59 1.36
C ILE A 473 10.52 -0.42 0.77
N ARG A 474 10.92 0.57 1.60
CA ARG A 474 11.77 1.70 1.17
C ARG A 474 13.27 1.42 1.28
N LYS A 475 13.68 0.28 1.85
CA LYS A 475 15.08 -0.08 2.06
C LYS A 475 15.71 -0.81 0.88
N THR A 476 14.88 -1.38 0.01
CA THR A 476 15.30 -2.11 -1.19
C THR A 476 14.79 -1.36 -2.41
N LYS A 477 15.64 -1.14 -3.41
CA LYS A 477 15.25 -0.53 -4.69
C LYS A 477 14.69 -1.62 -5.61
N ILE A 478 13.41 -1.53 -5.94
CA ILE A 478 12.67 -2.58 -6.67
C ILE A 478 12.08 -1.98 -7.94
N GLY A 479 12.43 -2.58 -9.09
CA GLY A 479 11.79 -2.38 -10.38
C GLY A 479 10.84 -3.52 -10.69
N ILE A 480 9.69 -3.24 -11.30
CA ILE A 480 8.71 -4.24 -11.75
C ILE A 480 8.34 -3.92 -13.18
N LEU A 481 8.60 -4.85 -14.10
CA LEU A 481 8.24 -4.70 -15.50
C LEU A 481 7.03 -5.57 -15.82
N LEU A 482 5.90 -4.92 -16.05
CA LEU A 482 4.64 -5.53 -16.46
C LEU A 482 4.65 -5.76 -17.97
N ILE A 483 4.66 -7.03 -18.39
CA ILE A 483 4.84 -7.45 -19.78
C ILE A 483 3.50 -7.93 -20.35
N THR A 484 3.17 -7.47 -21.55
CA THR A 484 1.86 -7.67 -22.19
C THR A 484 1.91 -8.44 -23.51
N ASP A 485 3.10 -8.86 -23.93
CA ASP A 485 3.36 -9.51 -25.22
C ASP A 485 4.23 -10.76 -25.09
N SER A 486 4.23 -11.39 -23.91
CA SER A 486 4.99 -12.60 -23.64
C SER A 486 4.58 -13.75 -24.55
N GLN A 487 3.32 -13.82 -24.97
CA GLN A 487 2.81 -14.90 -25.82
C GLN A 487 3.13 -14.71 -27.32
N ILE A 488 3.74 -13.57 -27.68
CA ILE A 488 4.24 -13.31 -29.03
C ILE A 488 5.76 -13.04 -29.03
N ASP A 489 6.47 -13.71 -28.13
CA ASP A 489 7.93 -13.71 -28.01
C ASP A 489 8.55 -12.34 -27.66
N GLY A 490 7.82 -11.49 -26.91
CA GLY A 490 8.35 -10.20 -26.46
C GLY A 490 8.66 -9.25 -27.62
N ARG A 491 7.90 -9.31 -28.72
CA ARG A 491 8.11 -8.52 -29.95
C ARG A 491 8.36 -7.03 -29.68
N TYR A 492 7.65 -6.47 -28.68
CA TYR A 492 7.70 -5.07 -28.27
C TYR A 492 8.49 -4.89 -26.96
N SER A 493 8.45 -5.86 -26.04
CA SER A 493 9.08 -5.73 -24.72
C SER A 493 10.54 -6.14 -24.65
N LYS A 494 11.06 -6.98 -25.56
CA LYS A 494 12.41 -7.60 -25.44
C LYS A 494 13.54 -6.58 -25.20
N THR A 495 13.54 -5.48 -25.94
CA THR A 495 14.59 -4.44 -25.81
C THR A 495 14.48 -3.73 -24.46
N LEU A 496 13.24 -3.49 -24.00
CA LEU A 496 13.00 -2.86 -22.71
C LEU A 496 13.34 -3.79 -21.53
N ILE A 497 13.08 -5.09 -21.67
CA ILE A 497 13.48 -6.12 -20.70
C ILE A 497 14.99 -6.07 -20.50
N GLN A 498 15.78 -6.10 -21.59
CA GLN A 498 17.23 -6.00 -21.51
C GLN A 498 17.67 -4.67 -20.86
N GLN A 499 17.15 -3.53 -21.33
CA GLN A 499 17.52 -2.21 -20.81
C GLN A 499 17.27 -2.05 -19.31
N LYS A 500 16.15 -2.58 -18.79
CA LYS A 500 15.85 -2.51 -17.36
C LYS A 500 16.67 -3.55 -16.58
N ALA A 501 16.98 -4.69 -17.16
CA ALA A 501 17.84 -5.71 -16.57
C ALA A 501 19.29 -5.21 -16.40
N ASP A 502 19.83 -4.50 -17.39
CA ASP A 502 21.17 -3.86 -17.33
C ASP A 502 21.34 -2.89 -16.14
N LEU A 503 20.21 -2.38 -15.63
CA LEU A 503 20.15 -1.44 -14.50
C LEU A 503 19.81 -2.12 -13.17
N ALA A 504 19.64 -3.44 -13.15
CA ALA A 504 19.27 -4.20 -11.98
C ALA A 504 20.44 -5.07 -11.48
N HIS A 505 20.62 -5.19 -10.17
CA HIS A 505 21.63 -6.10 -9.62
C HIS A 505 21.22 -7.57 -9.72
N LYS A 506 19.91 -7.87 -9.62
CA LYS A 506 19.35 -9.22 -9.70
C LYS A 506 18.02 -9.18 -10.44
N VAL A 507 17.69 -10.25 -11.16
CA VAL A 507 16.42 -10.37 -11.90
C VAL A 507 15.61 -11.57 -11.43
N ILE A 508 14.32 -11.38 -11.20
CA ILE A 508 13.40 -12.41 -10.74
C ILE A 508 12.23 -12.53 -11.73
N GLY A 509 12.10 -13.70 -12.36
CA GLY A 509 10.89 -14.10 -13.06
C GLY A 509 9.89 -14.77 -12.11
N VAL A 510 8.62 -14.42 -12.26
CA VAL A 510 7.53 -14.89 -11.39
C VAL A 510 6.58 -15.87 -12.08
N SER A 511 7.07 -16.58 -13.10
CA SER A 511 6.32 -17.67 -13.71
C SER A 511 6.00 -18.78 -12.70
N GLY A 512 5.00 -19.60 -13.01
CA GLY A 512 4.52 -20.65 -12.13
C GLY A 512 5.62 -21.67 -11.78
N SER A 513 5.64 -22.15 -10.55
CA SER A 513 6.58 -23.17 -10.09
C SER A 513 6.03 -24.58 -10.30
N SER A 514 6.92 -25.55 -10.56
CA SER A 514 6.57 -26.97 -10.57
C SER A 514 6.08 -27.44 -9.20
N LYS A 515 5.36 -28.57 -9.17
CA LYS A 515 4.81 -29.17 -7.93
C LYS A 515 5.85 -29.45 -6.83
N GLU A 516 7.12 -29.53 -7.19
CA GLU A 516 8.24 -29.74 -6.26
C GLU A 516 8.81 -28.42 -5.68
N GLY A 517 8.23 -27.27 -6.04
CA GLY A 517 8.68 -25.95 -5.59
C GLY A 517 9.88 -25.42 -6.38
N GLY A 518 10.08 -25.90 -7.62
CA GLY A 518 11.25 -25.58 -8.43
C GLY A 518 11.46 -24.09 -8.68
N LEU A 519 12.73 -23.68 -8.59
CA LEU A 519 13.23 -22.41 -9.11
C LEU A 519 14.06 -22.71 -10.35
N VAL A 520 13.81 -21.93 -11.40
CA VAL A 520 14.34 -22.15 -12.73
C VAL A 520 15.65 -21.41 -12.88
N LEU A 521 16.73 -22.16 -13.06
CA LEU A 521 18.07 -21.62 -13.28
C LEU A 521 18.46 -21.64 -14.76
N SER A 522 17.74 -22.43 -15.57
CA SER A 522 17.89 -22.47 -17.02
C SER A 522 16.58 -22.72 -17.73
N ARG A 523 16.43 -22.17 -18.93
CA ARG A 523 15.29 -22.37 -19.81
C ARG A 523 15.74 -22.59 -21.24
N SER A 524 15.10 -23.53 -21.94
CA SER A 524 15.35 -23.70 -23.37
C SER A 524 14.87 -22.47 -24.15
N GLY A 525 15.62 -22.11 -25.18
CA GLY A 525 15.23 -21.15 -26.19
C GLY A 525 14.11 -21.67 -27.09
N SER A 526 13.67 -20.82 -28.00
CA SER A 526 12.66 -21.16 -29.00
C SER A 526 13.09 -20.70 -30.37
N ALA A 527 12.99 -21.59 -31.35
CA ALA A 527 13.08 -21.24 -32.76
C ALA A 527 11.91 -21.86 -33.50
N SER A 528 11.48 -21.19 -34.57
CA SER A 528 10.33 -21.62 -35.36
C SER A 528 10.64 -21.41 -36.83
N TYR A 529 10.35 -22.43 -37.63
CA TYR A 529 10.57 -22.42 -39.08
C TYR A 529 9.32 -22.86 -39.81
N ARG A 530 9.13 -22.34 -41.02
CA ARG A 530 8.11 -22.75 -41.97
C ARG A 530 8.79 -23.44 -43.14
N PHE A 531 8.38 -24.68 -43.39
CA PHE A 531 8.84 -25.50 -44.51
C PHE A 531 7.71 -25.64 -45.53
N GLU A 532 7.97 -25.25 -46.76
CA GLU A 532 7.01 -25.35 -47.86
C GLU A 532 7.66 -26.07 -49.05
N SER A 533 6.90 -26.95 -49.70
CA SER A 533 7.31 -27.70 -50.89
C SER A 533 6.22 -27.59 -51.95
N ARG A 534 6.56 -27.07 -53.13
CA ARG A 534 5.61 -26.84 -54.23
C ARG A 534 6.10 -27.49 -55.50
N LEU A 535 5.24 -28.25 -56.16
CA LEU A 535 5.53 -28.79 -57.49
C LEU A 535 5.69 -27.66 -58.52
N THR A 536 6.81 -27.66 -59.25
CA THR A 536 7.11 -26.69 -60.31
C THR A 536 7.03 -27.32 -61.69
N ASP A 537 7.47 -28.56 -61.86
CA ASP A 537 7.39 -29.28 -63.12
C ASP A 537 6.09 -30.08 -63.24
N LYS A 538 5.17 -29.58 -64.05
CA LYS A 538 3.86 -30.18 -64.28
C LYS A 538 3.80 -31.08 -65.52
N SER A 539 4.95 -31.40 -66.13
CA SER A 539 5.00 -32.19 -67.36
C SER A 539 4.66 -33.67 -67.16
N ASP A 540 4.90 -34.21 -65.96
CA ASP A 540 4.66 -35.61 -65.61
C ASP A 540 3.80 -35.73 -64.34
N THR A 541 2.80 -36.61 -64.38
CA THR A 541 1.98 -36.95 -63.21
C THR A 541 2.77 -37.67 -62.11
N GLU A 542 3.85 -38.38 -62.44
CA GLU A 542 4.72 -39.04 -61.45
C GLU A 542 5.41 -38.01 -60.52
N ASN A 543 5.68 -36.80 -61.04
CA ASN A 543 6.28 -35.72 -60.26
C ASN A 543 5.43 -35.31 -59.05
N VAL A 544 4.11 -35.51 -59.10
CA VAL A 544 3.21 -35.29 -57.96
C VAL A 544 3.59 -36.22 -56.81
N SER A 545 3.81 -37.51 -57.09
CA SER A 545 4.24 -38.52 -56.12
C SER A 545 5.65 -38.27 -55.61
N VAL A 546 6.59 -37.90 -56.49
CA VAL A 546 7.98 -37.55 -56.11
C VAL A 546 8.00 -36.37 -55.13
N THR A 547 7.20 -35.34 -55.39
CA THR A 547 7.10 -34.16 -54.52
C THR A 547 6.54 -34.51 -53.15
N ALA A 548 5.51 -35.36 -53.09
CA ALA A 548 4.93 -35.84 -51.83
C ALA A 548 5.91 -36.70 -51.03
N MET A 549 6.61 -37.62 -51.69
CA MET A 549 7.64 -38.44 -51.06
C MET A 549 8.75 -37.55 -50.48
N GLN A 550 9.24 -36.58 -51.25
CA GLN A 550 10.33 -35.72 -50.80
C GLN A 550 9.93 -34.86 -49.61
N PHE A 551 8.73 -34.27 -49.63
CA PHE A 551 8.20 -33.50 -48.50
C PHE A 551 8.24 -34.30 -47.19
N ASN A 552 7.71 -35.52 -47.22
CA ASN A 552 7.69 -36.41 -46.05
C ASN A 552 9.10 -36.83 -45.60
N LYS A 553 9.99 -37.18 -46.55
CA LYS A 553 11.38 -37.54 -46.25
C LYS A 553 12.15 -36.39 -45.59
N THR A 554 11.95 -35.17 -46.07
CA THR A 554 12.62 -33.98 -45.51
C THR A 554 12.12 -33.68 -44.12
N LEU A 555 10.81 -33.74 -43.89
CA LEU A 555 10.23 -33.53 -42.57
C LEU A 555 10.73 -34.59 -41.57
N ALA A 556 10.74 -35.86 -41.99
CA ALA A 556 11.31 -36.95 -41.19
C ALA A 556 12.80 -36.70 -40.88
N ALA A 557 13.62 -36.33 -41.86
CA ALA A 557 15.03 -36.06 -41.66
C ALA A 557 15.30 -34.89 -40.70
N ILE A 558 14.47 -33.83 -40.75
CA ILE A 558 14.58 -32.69 -39.83
C ILE A 558 14.25 -33.11 -38.40
N THR A 559 13.17 -33.89 -38.20
CA THR A 559 12.80 -34.38 -36.85
C THR A 559 13.81 -35.39 -36.30
N ASP A 560 14.45 -36.18 -37.16
CA ASP A 560 15.49 -37.14 -36.80
C ASP A 560 16.76 -36.46 -36.24
N ILE A 561 16.98 -35.16 -36.48
CA ILE A 561 18.09 -34.39 -35.89
C ILE A 561 18.08 -34.46 -34.36
N SER A 562 16.90 -34.39 -33.74
CA SER A 562 16.73 -34.46 -32.28
C SER A 562 16.48 -35.88 -31.76
N LYS A 563 16.61 -36.90 -32.61
CA LYS A 563 16.39 -38.28 -32.17
C LYS A 563 17.49 -38.70 -31.20
N ASN A 564 17.08 -39.15 -30.02
CA ASN A 564 17.97 -39.46 -28.90
C ASN A 564 18.82 -38.27 -28.41
N ASP A 565 18.45 -37.05 -28.80
CA ASP A 565 19.02 -35.83 -28.23
C ASP A 565 18.26 -35.54 -26.93
N LYS A 566 19.00 -35.51 -25.81
CA LYS A 566 18.41 -35.25 -24.49
C LYS A 566 18.29 -33.75 -24.19
N GLU A 567 18.96 -32.92 -24.97
CA GLU A 567 19.10 -31.47 -24.74
C GLU A 567 18.23 -30.64 -25.70
N ASN A 568 17.87 -31.20 -26.86
CA ASN A 568 17.14 -30.47 -27.89
C ASN A 568 15.90 -31.23 -28.36
N VAL A 569 14.84 -30.50 -28.68
CA VAL A 569 13.58 -31.07 -29.19
C VAL A 569 13.15 -30.38 -30.46
N ILE A 570 12.94 -31.15 -31.53
CA ILE A 570 12.41 -30.67 -32.81
C ILE A 570 11.08 -31.36 -33.08
N ALA A 571 10.01 -30.57 -33.15
CA ALA A 571 8.65 -31.07 -33.33
C ALA A 571 7.97 -30.37 -34.52
N PRO A 572 7.41 -31.12 -35.47
CA PRO A 572 6.61 -30.53 -36.54
C PRO A 572 5.18 -30.27 -36.06
N TYR A 573 4.54 -29.23 -36.60
CA TYR A 573 3.17 -28.84 -36.31
C TYR A 573 2.51 -28.21 -37.55
N ASP A 574 1.19 -28.07 -37.57
CA ASP A 574 0.42 -27.51 -38.70
C ASP A 574 0.89 -28.04 -40.08
N ILE A 575 0.89 -29.37 -40.19
CA ILE A 575 1.30 -30.10 -41.40
C ILE A 575 0.09 -30.24 -42.31
N GLU A 576 0.19 -29.69 -43.52
CA GLU A 576 -0.83 -29.82 -44.55
C GLU A 576 -0.16 -30.20 -45.88
N PHE A 577 -0.70 -31.21 -46.56
CA PHE A 577 -0.25 -31.59 -47.89
C PHE A 577 -1.45 -31.79 -48.81
N GLN A 578 -1.50 -31.02 -49.90
CA GLN A 578 -2.55 -31.07 -50.90
C GLN A 578 -1.96 -31.49 -52.24
N SER A 579 -2.58 -32.47 -52.90
CA SER A 579 -2.15 -32.92 -54.23
C SER A 579 -3.32 -33.34 -55.11
N ASN A 580 -3.12 -33.25 -56.42
CA ASN A 580 -4.06 -33.71 -57.42
C ASN A 580 -3.30 -34.19 -58.66
N ILE A 581 -3.44 -35.47 -59.00
CA ILE A 581 -2.77 -36.10 -60.14
C ILE A 581 -3.34 -35.63 -61.49
N PHE A 582 -4.64 -35.34 -61.57
CA PHE A 582 -5.29 -34.90 -62.82
C PHE A 582 -4.96 -33.45 -63.16
N LYS A 583 -4.82 -32.60 -62.14
CA LYS A 583 -4.43 -31.19 -62.28
C LYS A 583 -2.90 -30.98 -62.23
N THR A 584 -2.14 -32.05 -61.99
CA THR A 584 -0.68 -32.05 -61.77
C THR A 584 -0.24 -30.96 -60.80
N THR A 585 -0.77 -31.01 -59.58
CA THR A 585 -0.43 -30.08 -58.50
C THR A 585 -0.04 -30.84 -57.24
N ALA A 586 1.01 -30.39 -56.56
CA ALA A 586 1.34 -30.82 -55.20
C ALA A 586 1.87 -29.63 -54.40
N HIS A 587 1.38 -29.46 -53.18
CA HIS A 587 1.79 -28.39 -52.27
C HIS A 587 1.74 -28.89 -50.83
N GLY A 588 2.88 -28.84 -50.15
CA GLY A 588 3.04 -29.21 -48.76
C GLY A 588 3.52 -28.04 -47.93
N THR A 589 2.99 -27.89 -46.73
CA THR A 589 3.45 -26.93 -45.74
C THR A 589 3.54 -27.57 -44.37
N ALA A 590 4.55 -27.21 -43.59
CA ALA A 590 4.72 -27.66 -42.20
C ALA A 590 5.39 -26.56 -41.38
N GLY A 591 4.92 -26.36 -40.14
CA GLY A 591 5.66 -25.66 -39.10
C GLY A 591 6.65 -26.59 -38.42
N ILE A 592 7.81 -26.07 -38.03
CA ILE A 592 8.83 -26.80 -37.27
C ILE A 592 9.20 -25.95 -36.06
N SER A 593 8.92 -26.47 -34.86
CA SER A 593 9.29 -25.87 -33.59
C SER A 593 10.56 -26.52 -33.06
N VAL A 594 11.53 -25.71 -32.63
CA VAL A 594 12.80 -26.15 -32.08
C VAL A 594 12.99 -25.57 -30.69
N ARG A 595 13.30 -26.44 -29.72
CA ARG A 595 13.77 -26.10 -28.38
C ARG A 595 15.25 -26.48 -28.27
N PHE A 596 16.04 -25.58 -27.72
CA PHE A 596 17.49 -25.70 -27.62
C PHE A 596 18.00 -25.09 -26.31
N ASN A 597 19.13 -25.56 -25.79
CA ASN A 597 19.61 -25.14 -24.47
C ASN A 597 20.79 -24.16 -24.53
N SER A 598 21.50 -24.06 -25.66
CA SER A 598 22.54 -23.03 -25.89
C SER A 598 22.49 -22.44 -27.29
N LYS A 599 23.14 -21.28 -27.48
CA LYS A 599 23.27 -20.66 -28.81
C LYS A 599 24.05 -21.55 -29.78
N GLU A 600 25.12 -22.18 -29.34
CA GLU A 600 25.93 -23.07 -30.18
C GLU A 600 25.14 -24.32 -30.62
N GLU A 601 24.23 -24.82 -29.77
CA GLU A 601 23.35 -25.93 -30.13
C GLU A 601 22.38 -25.57 -31.24
N LEU A 602 21.75 -24.38 -31.15
CA LEU A 602 20.88 -23.90 -32.21
C LEU A 602 21.65 -23.77 -33.54
N GLU A 603 22.83 -23.18 -33.53
CA GLU A 603 23.66 -23.03 -34.73
C GLU A 603 24.00 -24.40 -35.36
N LYS A 604 24.29 -25.43 -34.54
CA LYS A 604 24.52 -26.80 -35.02
C LYS A 604 23.25 -27.40 -35.64
N ILE A 605 22.08 -27.19 -35.02
CA ILE A 605 20.79 -27.65 -35.55
C ILE A 605 20.50 -26.99 -36.90
N GLU A 606 20.64 -25.66 -36.99
CA GLU A 606 20.43 -24.90 -38.22
C GLU A 606 21.39 -25.35 -39.34
N GLN A 607 22.66 -25.63 -39.02
CA GLN A 607 23.61 -26.19 -39.98
C GLN A 607 23.19 -27.58 -40.48
N LYS A 608 22.70 -28.46 -39.60
CA LYS A 608 22.18 -29.79 -40.00
C LYS A 608 20.94 -29.66 -40.89
N ILE A 609 19.99 -28.80 -40.53
CA ILE A 609 18.80 -28.52 -41.35
C ILE A 609 19.21 -27.98 -42.72
N LYS A 610 20.14 -27.02 -42.76
CA LYS A 610 20.66 -26.47 -44.02
C LYS A 610 21.27 -27.55 -44.91
N LYS A 611 22.03 -28.51 -44.34
CA LYS A 611 22.59 -29.65 -45.10
C LYS A 611 21.50 -30.55 -45.70
N ILE A 612 20.38 -30.75 -45.01
CA ILE A 612 19.24 -31.55 -45.51
C ILE A 612 18.52 -30.85 -46.67
N ILE A 613 18.32 -29.54 -46.56
CA ILE A 613 17.50 -28.76 -47.51
C ILE A 613 18.30 -28.33 -48.75
N THR A 614 19.60 -28.01 -48.62
CA THR A 614 20.40 -27.44 -49.72
C THR A 614 20.41 -28.26 -51.01
N PRO A 615 20.55 -29.60 -50.99
CA PRO A 615 20.49 -30.41 -52.22
C PRO A 615 19.14 -30.32 -52.93
N GLN A 616 18.06 -30.17 -52.17
CA GLN A 616 16.69 -30.22 -52.68
C GLN A 616 16.27 -28.91 -53.35
N LYS A 617 16.86 -27.77 -52.93
CA LYS A 617 16.63 -26.46 -53.56
C LYS A 617 17.05 -26.40 -55.04
N ARG A 618 17.84 -27.37 -55.51
CA ARG A 618 18.32 -27.46 -56.91
C ARG A 618 17.45 -28.37 -57.78
N SER A 619 16.37 -28.93 -57.24
CA SER A 619 15.44 -29.78 -57.99
C SER A 619 14.78 -28.99 -59.12
N LYS A 620 14.64 -29.62 -60.29
CA LYS A 620 13.81 -29.09 -61.38
C LYS A 620 12.32 -29.43 -61.20
N ILE A 621 12.02 -30.43 -60.37
CA ILE A 621 10.68 -31.00 -60.21
C ILE A 621 9.83 -30.16 -59.24
N TYR A 622 10.43 -29.72 -58.13
CA TYR A 622 9.75 -29.02 -57.06
C TYR A 622 10.63 -27.91 -56.50
N HIS A 623 9.99 -26.90 -55.91
CA HIS A 623 10.62 -25.81 -55.20
C HIS A 623 10.41 -25.97 -53.69
N ILE A 624 11.44 -25.68 -52.91
CA ILE A 624 11.39 -25.69 -51.44
C ILE A 624 11.73 -24.31 -50.89
N GLN A 625 10.86 -23.85 -50.00
CA GLN A 625 11.04 -22.66 -49.20
C GLN A 625 11.18 -23.06 -47.73
N PHE A 626 12.13 -22.45 -47.04
CA PHE A 626 12.40 -22.70 -45.63
C PHE A 626 12.83 -21.41 -44.97
N ASP A 627 11.93 -20.84 -44.19
CA ASP A 627 12.10 -19.53 -43.55
C ASP A 627 11.80 -19.61 -42.07
N GLY A 628 12.33 -18.67 -41.30
CA GLY A 628 12.16 -18.62 -39.85
C GLY A 628 13.49 -18.44 -39.15
N GLY A 629 13.52 -18.74 -37.85
CA GLY A 629 14.70 -18.58 -37.03
C GLY A 629 14.40 -18.54 -35.54
N GLN A 630 15.40 -18.12 -34.79
CA GLN A 630 15.30 -17.90 -33.36
C GLN A 630 14.20 -16.88 -33.03
N ARG A 631 13.33 -17.26 -32.09
CA ARG A 631 12.26 -16.44 -31.54
C ARG A 631 12.68 -15.90 -30.17
N ARG A 632 13.17 -16.78 -29.29
CA ARG A 632 13.80 -16.43 -28.01
C ARG A 632 15.12 -17.17 -27.82
N PRO A 633 16.17 -16.52 -27.27
CA PRO A 633 17.40 -17.20 -26.85
C PRO A 633 17.14 -18.18 -25.70
N ALA A 634 18.13 -19.01 -25.38
CA ALA A 634 18.12 -19.85 -24.19
C ALA A 634 18.64 -19.07 -22.97
N MET A 635 18.19 -19.46 -21.78
CA MET A 635 18.78 -19.03 -20.52
C MET A 635 19.62 -20.19 -19.98
N GLU A 636 20.93 -20.07 -20.05
CA GLU A 636 21.86 -21.08 -19.55
C GLU A 636 22.05 -20.95 -18.03
N ALA A 637 22.35 -22.07 -17.36
CA ALA A 637 22.63 -22.06 -15.94
C ALA A 637 24.06 -21.54 -15.71
N SER A 638 24.18 -20.29 -15.26
CA SER A 638 25.47 -19.68 -14.93
C SER A 638 25.86 -19.86 -13.46
N GLU A 639 27.11 -19.54 -13.13
CA GLU A 639 27.60 -19.51 -11.74
C GLU A 639 26.84 -18.47 -10.91
N GLU A 640 26.52 -17.31 -11.49
CA GLU A 640 25.76 -16.23 -10.88
C GLU A 640 24.32 -16.65 -10.56
N ASN A 641 23.65 -17.35 -11.48
CA ASN A 641 22.31 -17.91 -11.25
C ASN A 641 22.33 -18.94 -10.10
N THR A 642 23.38 -19.76 -10.07
CA THR A 642 23.57 -20.76 -9.02
C THR A 642 23.86 -20.11 -7.66
N ALA A 643 24.67 -19.05 -7.62
CA ALA A 643 24.94 -18.27 -6.43
C ALA A 643 23.65 -17.62 -5.89
N PHE A 644 22.85 -17.00 -6.77
CA PHE A 644 21.58 -16.41 -6.37
C PHE A 644 20.61 -17.46 -5.84
N TYR A 645 20.47 -18.62 -6.51
CA TYR A 645 19.69 -19.74 -5.98
C TYR A 645 20.16 -20.17 -4.58
N ASN A 646 21.47 -20.27 -4.35
CA ASN A 646 22.01 -20.68 -3.06
C ASN A 646 21.69 -19.66 -1.96
N ASP A 647 21.64 -18.38 -2.27
CA ASP A 647 21.19 -17.35 -1.33
C ASP A 647 19.71 -17.50 -0.98
N VAL A 648 18.86 -17.76 -1.98
CA VAL A 648 17.44 -18.08 -1.75
C VAL A 648 17.30 -19.37 -0.91
N LEU A 649 18.12 -20.39 -1.17
CA LEU A 649 18.13 -21.64 -0.42
C LEU A 649 18.47 -21.42 1.06
N LYS A 650 19.40 -20.50 1.39
CA LYS A 650 19.68 -20.14 2.80
C LYS A 650 18.44 -19.57 3.49
N ILE A 651 17.66 -18.73 2.79
CA ILE A 651 16.43 -18.14 3.32
C ILE A 651 15.37 -19.21 3.58
N THR A 652 15.23 -20.18 2.69
CA THR A 652 14.22 -21.25 2.84
C THR A 652 14.36 -22.07 4.12
N LYS A 653 15.60 -22.27 4.60
CA LYS A 653 15.88 -22.98 5.86
C LYS A 653 15.23 -22.30 7.08
N ALA A 654 14.97 -20.99 7.01
CA ALA A 654 14.35 -20.24 8.10
C ALA A 654 12.81 -20.25 8.07
N ILE A 655 12.19 -20.72 6.99
CA ILE A 655 10.72 -20.67 6.79
C ILE A 655 10.09 -22.01 6.40
N ASP A 656 10.87 -23.09 6.36
CA ASP A 656 10.44 -24.45 6.01
C ASP A 656 9.73 -24.57 4.64
N VAL A 657 10.18 -23.77 3.67
CA VAL A 657 9.67 -23.82 2.28
C VAL A 657 10.61 -24.67 1.44
N ARG A 658 10.10 -25.72 0.79
CA ARG A 658 10.94 -26.54 -0.10
C ARG A 658 11.12 -25.87 -1.46
N ILE A 659 12.37 -25.83 -1.92
CA ILE A 659 12.70 -25.43 -3.30
C ILE A 659 13.64 -26.45 -3.94
N THR A 660 13.51 -26.64 -5.25
CA THR A 660 14.41 -27.49 -6.05
C THR A 660 15.05 -26.67 -7.19
N LYS A 661 16.19 -27.12 -7.70
CA LYS A 661 16.78 -26.55 -8.92
C LYS A 661 16.08 -27.18 -10.12
N GLU A 662 15.69 -26.36 -11.09
CA GLU A 662 14.94 -26.82 -12.26
C GLU A 662 15.49 -26.24 -13.58
N HIS A 663 15.48 -27.07 -14.62
CA HIS A 663 15.55 -26.65 -16.01
C HIS A 663 14.16 -26.73 -16.63
N ARG A 664 13.71 -25.67 -17.32
CA ARG A 664 12.40 -25.66 -18.01
C ARG A 664 12.52 -25.61 -19.53
N TRP A 665 11.91 -26.58 -20.20
CA TRP A 665 11.81 -26.65 -21.67
C TRP A 665 11.03 -25.50 -22.31
N SER A 666 10.17 -24.84 -21.53
CA SER A 666 9.45 -23.66 -21.98
C SER A 666 10.32 -22.40 -21.87
N SER A 667 10.36 -21.60 -22.93
CA SER A 667 10.97 -20.27 -22.91
C SER A 667 10.10 -19.24 -22.17
N SER A 668 10.67 -18.12 -21.75
CA SER A 668 10.00 -17.01 -21.04
C SER A 668 10.71 -15.68 -21.32
N ASP A 669 10.13 -14.58 -20.85
CA ASP A 669 10.66 -13.23 -21.05
C ASP A 669 12.06 -13.03 -20.46
N ILE A 670 12.38 -13.74 -19.38
CA ILE A 670 13.71 -13.71 -18.75
C ILE A 670 14.83 -14.16 -19.69
N CYS A 671 14.50 -14.95 -20.71
CA CYS A 671 15.48 -15.40 -21.69
C CYS A 671 16.02 -14.25 -22.53
N HIS A 672 15.27 -13.14 -22.70
CA HIS A 672 15.74 -11.98 -23.46
C HIS A 672 16.93 -11.24 -22.81
N ILE A 673 17.32 -11.61 -21.59
CA ILE A 673 18.44 -11.01 -20.87
C ILE A 673 19.72 -11.75 -21.23
N GLU A 674 20.58 -11.13 -22.03
CA GLU A 674 21.84 -11.72 -22.52
C GLU A 674 22.97 -11.66 -21.48
N ASN A 675 22.98 -10.65 -20.61
CA ASN A 675 24.04 -10.44 -19.61
C ASN A 675 24.05 -11.50 -18.49
N ASN A 676 25.20 -11.66 -17.85
CA ASN A 676 25.41 -12.57 -16.70
C ASN A 676 24.89 -12.00 -15.36
N GLU A 677 23.93 -11.07 -15.39
CA GLU A 677 23.26 -10.65 -14.15
C GLU A 677 22.64 -11.87 -13.46
N PRO A 678 22.78 -12.02 -12.13
CA PRO A 678 22.18 -13.12 -11.39
C PRO A 678 20.66 -13.11 -11.59
N LYS A 679 20.13 -14.16 -12.23
CA LYS A 679 18.71 -14.24 -12.58
C LYS A 679 18.13 -15.62 -12.34
N ILE A 680 16.91 -15.65 -11.80
CA ILE A 680 16.14 -16.86 -11.55
C ILE A 680 14.69 -16.65 -11.97
N ASP A 681 14.01 -17.72 -12.35
CA ASP A 681 12.58 -17.69 -12.66
C ASP A 681 11.84 -18.77 -11.85
N GLY A 682 10.53 -18.86 -11.99
CA GLY A 682 9.71 -19.81 -11.24
C GLY A 682 9.34 -19.33 -9.83
N MET A 683 9.51 -18.05 -9.51
CA MET A 683 9.15 -17.50 -8.19
C MET A 683 7.61 -17.33 -8.00
N GLY A 684 6.81 -17.74 -9.00
CA GLY A 684 5.36 -17.78 -8.93
C GLY A 684 4.80 -18.93 -8.09
N PRO A 685 3.47 -19.15 -8.14
CA PRO A 685 2.78 -20.14 -7.30
C PRO A 685 3.12 -21.57 -7.74
N VAL A 686 3.02 -22.51 -6.82
CA VAL A 686 3.24 -23.93 -7.10
C VAL A 686 2.01 -24.50 -7.81
N GLY A 687 2.19 -25.12 -8.96
CA GLY A 687 1.08 -25.56 -9.79
C GLY A 687 1.48 -26.27 -11.07
N GLY A 688 0.61 -26.18 -12.08
CA GLY A 688 0.88 -26.72 -13.42
C GLY A 688 -0.36 -26.72 -14.32
N PHE A 689 -0.16 -27.17 -15.56
CA PHE A 689 -1.24 -27.45 -16.50
C PHE A 689 -1.97 -28.75 -16.15
N LEU A 690 -3.29 -28.74 -16.36
CA LEU A 690 -4.16 -29.91 -16.34
C LEU A 690 -4.26 -30.53 -17.74
N PRO A 691 -4.65 -31.82 -17.87
CA PRO A 691 -4.85 -32.46 -19.17
C PRO A 691 -5.87 -31.74 -20.07
N SER A 692 -6.81 -31.00 -19.49
CA SER A 692 -7.77 -30.15 -20.20
C SER A 692 -7.18 -28.86 -20.77
N ASN A 693 -5.86 -28.65 -20.64
CA ASN A 693 -5.15 -27.41 -20.92
C ASN A 693 -5.52 -26.22 -20.01
N ASN A 694 -6.25 -26.48 -18.92
CA ASN A 694 -6.51 -25.48 -17.89
C ASN A 694 -5.33 -25.39 -16.90
N GLU A 695 -5.26 -24.31 -16.14
CA GLU A 695 -4.19 -24.09 -15.16
C GLU A 695 -4.70 -24.26 -13.73
N ARG A 696 -3.84 -24.81 -12.86
CA ARG A 696 -4.14 -24.98 -11.44
C ARG A 696 -2.94 -24.60 -10.58
N ILE A 697 -3.21 -23.97 -9.43
CA ILE A 697 -2.22 -23.73 -8.38
C ILE A 697 -2.64 -24.36 -7.05
N ILE A 698 -1.65 -24.75 -6.25
CA ILE A 698 -1.85 -25.19 -4.87
C ILE A 698 -2.14 -23.96 -4.02
N ARG A 699 -3.26 -23.96 -3.30
CA ARG A 699 -3.80 -22.76 -2.62
C ARG A 699 -2.83 -22.18 -1.59
N HIS A 700 -2.25 -23.02 -0.72
CA HIS A 700 -1.32 -22.56 0.33
C HIS A 700 0.01 -22.00 -0.24
N SER A 701 0.38 -22.38 -1.47
CA SER A 701 1.63 -21.92 -2.08
C SER A 701 1.68 -20.42 -2.33
N LEU A 702 0.51 -19.75 -2.44
CA LEU A 702 0.44 -18.29 -2.55
C LEU A 702 1.11 -17.60 -1.34
N ILE A 703 0.90 -18.12 -0.14
CA ILE A 703 1.47 -17.57 1.09
C ILE A 703 2.95 -17.89 1.19
N GLU A 704 3.32 -19.14 0.93
CA GLU A 704 4.72 -19.61 1.03
C GLU A 704 5.63 -18.86 0.05
N ARG A 705 5.19 -18.72 -1.20
CA ARG A 705 5.95 -18.03 -2.24
C ARG A 705 5.98 -16.52 -2.02
N ALA A 706 4.90 -15.92 -1.52
CA ALA A 706 4.91 -14.51 -1.12
C ALA A 706 5.86 -14.23 0.06
N LEU A 707 5.90 -15.14 1.05
CA LEU A 707 6.83 -15.04 2.18
C LEU A 707 8.29 -15.17 1.71
N LEU A 708 8.57 -16.17 0.86
CA LEU A 708 9.89 -16.38 0.30
C LEU A 708 10.35 -15.15 -0.49
N LEU A 709 9.52 -14.65 -1.42
CA LEU A 709 9.84 -13.47 -2.20
C LEU A 709 10.06 -12.23 -1.31
N ALA A 710 9.22 -12.01 -0.30
CA ALA A 710 9.39 -10.89 0.64
C ALA A 710 10.72 -10.96 1.41
N LEU A 711 11.18 -12.16 1.76
CA LEU A 711 12.47 -12.33 2.43
C LEU A 711 13.65 -12.17 1.48
N VAL A 712 13.53 -12.64 0.24
CA VAL A 712 14.55 -12.43 -0.82
C VAL A 712 14.71 -10.95 -1.13
N LEU A 713 13.61 -10.20 -1.27
CA LEU A 713 13.67 -8.76 -1.53
C LEU A 713 14.19 -7.96 -0.33
N LYS A 714 14.20 -8.55 0.87
CA LYS A 714 14.72 -7.90 2.08
C LYS A 714 16.22 -8.15 2.27
N SER A 715 16.72 -9.30 1.83
CA SER A 715 18.13 -9.71 1.94
C SER A 715 19.00 -8.91 0.97
#